data_AF-A0A9E1XS13-F1
#
_entry.id   AF-A0A9E1XS13-F1
#
_cell.length_a   1.000
_cell.length_b   1.000
_cell.length_c   1.000
_cell.angle_alpha   90.00
_cell.angle_beta   90.00
_cell.angle_gamma   90.00
#
_symmetry.space_group_name_H-M   'P 1'
#
loop_
_entity.id
_entity.type
_entity.pdbx_description
1 polymer ?
#
loop_
_entity_poly.entity_id
_entity_poly.type
_entity_poly.pdbx_seq_one_letter_code
_entity_poly.pdbx_strand_id
1 'polypeptide(L)'
;QSESDEFAFAYPRGTWNKTRQLWLVSEKGGFCWAMVNDANWVYEPDQEIFRVNRNSGECEVAMITTATTLPPATPYQALFIATPTRPLPKRNRVIRFHDSSRADAPKLLCSAGEGLAGHATFKPHPTGFAAYMKRKAPDSVAVYGMADALTTITPLAGYLGKYWNVPGAYVYGCTYKEIKADGKAKAVKCFSVSACSSASFPDYILANIQEMFQHPCADRVWMIYYDLCGSRLCSNPLHGCGFKDRFGRAISTYSLLTKRELIKRTVRLCHRHGRMVMLHSQRNFFPMLSGLGDYWFPGEQHGGMLRRNPYGYTDELPEVLYRTEYNRRILGTGVLFLPSLGYAKREYFKVPEYTEAMLSMLLPHDIESSKSWAAGGVMFKLWDAFEKYGLGSPSVKVHRFFEQTDITSTNPNVRITWYECPAQRKLIVLANKTPQPQSGTIDLSALAAGDFPVRAEYSGQELVAKKGKLKITCPARGFRILAFPPKRFYPHVDDMSKRWSNWQNEGSVGAFELDRETGCNKLGSLLIKPSPQTRPGSSFCFVNRFPVVPGRTYTAKVSVRTVNRPAGGRVTLSFQAQDKAAHFLGLPPQSVLLPDGAAKDWRSLALSFTVPKAGKWAKTRNLLVTLGTKDSPGSSVWFDDFQISETPAASAAGGVAE
;
A
#
# COMPACT_ATOMS: atom_id res chain seq x y z
N GLN A 1 3.84 31.30 -19.24
CA GLN A 1 2.77 31.59 -20.20
C GLN A 1 1.50 31.77 -19.38
N SER A 2 0.81 32.91 -19.49
CA SER A 2 -0.51 33.05 -18.89
C SER A 2 -1.43 32.04 -19.58
N GLU A 3 -1.73 30.93 -18.89
CA GLU A 3 -2.72 29.99 -19.37
C GLU A 3 -4.04 30.76 -19.51
N SER A 4 -4.58 30.81 -20.73
CA SER A 4 -5.95 31.26 -20.96
C SER A 4 -6.87 30.52 -19.98
N ASP A 5 -7.75 31.23 -19.29
CA ASP A 5 -8.74 30.61 -18.40
C ASP A 5 -9.81 29.83 -19.18
N GLU A 6 -9.86 30.03 -20.50
CA GLU A 6 -10.70 29.29 -21.43
C GLU A 6 -9.89 28.27 -22.22
N PHE A 7 -10.38 27.03 -22.22
CA PHE A 7 -9.83 25.91 -22.98
C PHE A 7 -10.89 25.43 -23.95
N ALA A 8 -10.52 25.37 -25.23
CA ALA A 8 -11.35 24.80 -26.27
C ALA A 8 -10.58 23.71 -27.01
N PHE A 9 -11.28 22.66 -27.45
CA PHE A 9 -10.67 21.58 -28.23
C PHE A 9 -11.68 20.84 -29.10
N ALA A 10 -11.20 20.21 -30.17
CA ALA A 10 -12.00 19.42 -31.11
C ALA A 10 -12.25 17.98 -30.62
N TYR A 11 -13.18 17.28 -31.27
CA TYR A 11 -13.45 15.88 -30.96
C TYR A 11 -12.25 14.96 -31.31
N PRO A 12 -11.91 14.01 -30.42
CA PRO A 12 -10.80 13.10 -30.64
C PRO A 12 -11.09 12.07 -31.76
N ARG A 13 -10.29 12.10 -32.84
CA ARG A 13 -10.40 11.15 -33.97
C ARG A 13 -9.51 9.90 -33.92
N GLY A 14 -8.68 9.71 -32.89
CA GLY A 14 -7.71 8.62 -32.84
C GLY A 14 -7.48 8.00 -31.45
N THR A 15 -6.99 6.77 -31.42
CA THR A 15 -6.68 6.02 -30.17
C THR A 15 -5.60 6.69 -29.31
N TRP A 16 -4.77 7.53 -29.94
CA TRP A 16 -3.69 8.28 -29.29
C TRP A 16 -4.09 9.70 -28.83
N ASN A 17 -5.31 10.14 -29.14
CA ASN A 17 -5.76 11.45 -28.68
C ASN A 17 -5.89 11.45 -27.15
N LYS A 18 -5.35 12.52 -26.57
CA LYS A 18 -5.24 12.70 -25.11
C LYS A 18 -6.59 13.01 -24.48
N THR A 19 -7.51 13.60 -25.24
CA THR A 19 -8.82 13.99 -24.74
C THR A 19 -9.78 12.81 -24.77
N ARG A 20 -10.25 12.39 -23.59
CA ARG A 20 -11.10 11.20 -23.42
C ARG A 20 -12.32 11.44 -22.53
N GLN A 21 -12.34 12.58 -21.85
CA GLN A 21 -13.40 13.07 -20.97
C GLN A 21 -13.11 14.54 -20.67
N LEU A 22 -14.14 15.28 -20.28
CA LEU A 22 -14.02 16.56 -19.60
C LEU A 22 -14.08 16.29 -18.10
N TRP A 23 -12.97 16.47 -17.38
CA TRP A 23 -12.95 16.31 -15.93
C TRP A 23 -12.46 17.60 -15.27
N LEU A 24 -13.40 18.27 -14.62
CA LEU A 24 -13.14 19.41 -13.77
C LEU A 24 -13.01 18.93 -12.32
N VAL A 25 -11.98 19.40 -11.63
CA VAL A 25 -11.77 19.08 -10.22
C VAL A 25 -11.30 20.31 -9.46
N SER A 26 -11.90 20.50 -8.30
CA SER A 26 -11.57 21.55 -7.34
C SER A 26 -11.35 20.92 -5.97
N GLU A 27 -11.07 21.75 -4.97
CA GLU A 27 -10.95 21.31 -3.58
C GLU A 27 -12.29 21.00 -2.91
N LYS A 28 -13.42 21.29 -3.58
CA LYS A 28 -14.76 20.97 -3.07
C LYS A 28 -15.31 19.66 -3.63
N GLY A 29 -14.81 19.22 -4.77
CA GLY A 29 -15.37 18.10 -5.52
C GLY A 29 -14.92 18.15 -6.97
N GLY A 30 -15.43 17.21 -7.76
CA GLY A 30 -15.19 17.17 -9.20
C GLY A 30 -16.47 16.90 -9.97
N PHE A 31 -16.45 17.26 -11.24
CA PHE A 31 -17.50 17.00 -12.21
C PHE A 31 -16.86 16.43 -13.46
N CYS A 32 -17.37 15.30 -13.93
CA CYS A 32 -16.90 14.66 -15.14
C CYS A 32 -18.04 14.50 -16.13
N TRP A 33 -17.81 15.01 -17.32
CA TRP A 33 -18.62 14.83 -18.49
C TRP A 33 -17.89 13.92 -19.47
N ALA A 34 -18.61 12.95 -20.05
CA ALA A 34 -18.07 12.06 -21.07
C ALA A 34 -19.14 11.62 -22.06
N MET A 35 -18.69 11.03 -23.17
CA MET A 35 -19.52 10.30 -24.11
C MET A 35 -18.93 8.91 -24.37
N VAL A 36 -19.73 8.03 -24.96
CA VAL A 36 -19.21 6.79 -25.56
C VAL A 36 -18.80 7.00 -27.02
N ASN A 37 -19.43 7.92 -27.75
CA ASN A 37 -19.06 8.30 -29.11
C ASN A 37 -19.77 9.61 -29.51
N ASP A 38 -19.45 10.13 -30.69
CA ASP A 38 -20.05 11.30 -31.33
C ASP A 38 -21.05 10.92 -32.42
N ALA A 39 -21.70 9.74 -32.31
CA ALA A 39 -22.69 9.33 -33.28
C ALA A 39 -23.79 10.39 -33.43
N ASN A 40 -24.11 10.73 -34.67
CA ASN A 40 -25.12 11.72 -35.04
C ASN A 40 -24.82 13.18 -34.65
N TRP A 41 -23.61 13.49 -34.20
CA TRP A 41 -23.16 14.86 -34.01
C TRP A 41 -22.87 15.51 -35.36
N VAL A 42 -23.08 16.81 -35.49
CA VAL A 42 -22.84 17.57 -36.74
C VAL A 42 -21.93 18.74 -36.46
N TYR A 43 -20.67 18.57 -36.85
CA TYR A 43 -19.61 19.55 -36.63
C TYR A 43 -18.50 19.36 -37.66
N GLU A 44 -17.78 20.44 -37.96
CA GLU A 44 -16.59 20.33 -38.78
C GLU A 44 -15.50 19.60 -37.97
N PRO A 45 -14.81 18.60 -38.53
CA PRO A 45 -14.00 17.72 -37.71
C PRO A 45 -12.89 18.41 -36.88
N ASP A 46 -12.37 19.55 -37.32
CA ASP A 46 -11.33 20.36 -36.64
C ASP A 46 -11.91 21.49 -35.78
N GLN A 47 -13.24 21.62 -35.76
CA GLN A 47 -13.93 22.61 -34.95
C GLN A 47 -13.82 22.27 -33.46
N GLU A 48 -13.50 23.28 -32.67
CA GLU A 48 -13.54 23.19 -31.22
C GLU A 48 -14.99 23.15 -30.75
N ILE A 49 -15.41 21.97 -30.29
CA ILE A 49 -16.77 21.71 -29.84
C ILE A 49 -16.86 21.49 -28.33
N PHE A 50 -15.72 21.43 -27.64
CA PHE A 50 -15.64 21.42 -26.19
C PHE A 50 -15.08 22.75 -25.73
N ARG A 51 -15.71 23.37 -24.74
CA ARG A 51 -15.24 24.60 -24.11
C ARG A 51 -15.29 24.46 -22.59
N VAL A 52 -14.28 24.98 -21.93
CA VAL A 52 -14.15 24.98 -20.47
C VAL A 52 -13.65 26.33 -20.02
N ASN A 53 -14.38 26.99 -19.12
CA ASN A 53 -13.92 28.18 -18.43
C ASN A 53 -13.53 27.80 -16.99
N ARG A 54 -12.25 27.89 -16.66
CA ARG A 54 -11.72 27.49 -15.34
C ARG A 54 -12.09 28.45 -14.21
N ASN A 55 -12.39 29.71 -14.54
CA ASN A 55 -12.78 30.73 -13.56
C ASN A 55 -14.23 30.55 -13.12
N SER A 56 -15.15 30.36 -14.08
CA SER A 56 -16.56 30.13 -13.78
C SER A 56 -16.86 28.67 -13.45
N GLY A 57 -16.04 27.72 -13.92
CA GLY A 57 -16.30 26.29 -13.87
C GLY A 57 -17.29 25.81 -14.94
N GLU A 58 -17.62 26.66 -15.90
CA GLU A 58 -18.55 26.35 -16.99
C GLU A 58 -17.92 25.39 -18.00
N CYS A 59 -18.73 24.43 -18.47
CA CYS A 59 -18.37 23.52 -19.55
C CYS A 59 -19.47 23.50 -20.60
N GLU A 60 -19.08 23.62 -21.86
CA GLU A 60 -19.98 23.54 -23.02
C GLU A 60 -19.52 22.43 -23.96
N VAL A 61 -20.49 21.71 -24.54
CA VAL A 61 -20.27 20.73 -25.59
C VAL A 61 -21.26 20.95 -26.72
N ALA A 62 -20.77 21.38 -27.89
CA ALA A 62 -21.58 21.66 -29.07
C ALA A 62 -21.69 20.42 -29.96
N MET A 63 -22.81 19.69 -29.86
CA MET A 63 -23.03 18.46 -30.65
C MET A 63 -23.51 18.73 -32.08
N ILE A 64 -24.19 19.85 -32.31
CA ILE A 64 -24.69 20.30 -33.61
C ILE A 64 -24.29 21.76 -33.75
N THR A 65 -23.49 22.08 -34.74
CA THR A 65 -22.89 23.42 -34.91
C THR A 65 -23.38 24.13 -36.18
N THR A 66 -24.07 23.40 -37.06
CA THR A 66 -24.67 23.92 -38.28
C THR A 66 -26.13 23.48 -38.36
N ALA A 67 -26.97 24.28 -39.01
CA ALA A 67 -28.36 23.92 -39.23
C ALA A 67 -28.44 22.59 -39.99
N THR A 68 -29.22 21.64 -39.46
CA THR A 68 -29.32 20.27 -39.98
C THR A 68 -30.70 19.70 -39.69
N THR A 69 -31.23 18.91 -40.62
CA THR A 69 -32.40 18.06 -40.36
C THR A 69 -31.96 16.73 -39.77
N LEU A 70 -32.36 16.45 -38.53
CA LEU A 70 -32.08 15.18 -37.89
C LEU A 70 -32.98 14.07 -38.43
N PRO A 71 -32.44 12.89 -38.78
CA PRO A 71 -33.25 11.71 -39.07
C PRO A 71 -34.18 11.36 -37.89
N PRO A 72 -35.37 10.81 -38.14
CA PRO A 72 -36.26 10.36 -37.07
C PRO A 72 -35.55 9.39 -36.11
N ALA A 73 -35.87 9.48 -34.81
CA ALA A 73 -35.29 8.64 -33.75
C ALA A 73 -33.74 8.63 -33.71
N THR A 74 -33.12 9.80 -33.89
CA THR A 74 -31.66 9.99 -33.77
C THR A 74 -31.24 9.99 -32.29
N PRO A 75 -30.46 9.00 -31.81
CA PRO A 75 -30.05 8.94 -30.42
C PRO A 75 -28.86 9.86 -30.13
N TYR A 76 -28.89 10.49 -28.95
CA TYR A 76 -27.76 11.20 -28.34
C TYR A 76 -27.52 10.65 -26.94
N GLN A 77 -26.25 10.64 -26.53
CA GLN A 77 -25.88 10.23 -25.18
C GLN A 77 -24.87 11.21 -24.60
N ALA A 78 -25.10 11.62 -23.37
CA ALA A 78 -24.16 12.33 -22.53
C ALA A 78 -24.13 11.66 -21.15
N LEU A 79 -22.92 11.52 -20.60
CA LEU A 79 -22.69 10.88 -19.32
C LEU A 79 -22.11 11.91 -18.36
N PHE A 80 -22.59 11.88 -17.12
CA PHE A 80 -22.21 12.81 -16.08
C PHE A 80 -21.96 12.07 -14.77
N ILE A 81 -20.94 12.47 -14.03
CA ILE A 81 -20.73 12.01 -12.65
C ILE A 81 -20.01 13.09 -11.83
N ALA A 82 -20.41 13.23 -10.58
CA ALA A 82 -19.70 14.05 -9.60
C ALA A 82 -18.73 13.20 -8.76
N THR A 83 -17.69 13.83 -8.22
CA THR A 83 -16.81 13.23 -7.21
C THR A 83 -16.95 13.98 -5.88
N PRO A 84 -16.86 13.30 -4.73
CA PRO A 84 -16.45 11.91 -4.54
C PRO A 84 -17.46 10.87 -5.02
N THR A 85 -16.99 9.84 -5.72
CA THR A 85 -17.86 8.82 -6.32
C THR A 85 -18.37 7.77 -5.33
N ARG A 86 -17.70 7.61 -4.19
CA ARG A 86 -18.05 6.68 -3.11
C ARG A 86 -17.31 7.00 -1.80
N PRO A 87 -17.72 6.44 -0.65
CA PRO A 87 -16.95 6.50 0.58
C PRO A 87 -15.58 5.82 0.45
N LEU A 88 -14.59 6.32 1.19
CA LEU A 88 -13.24 5.75 1.25
C LEU A 88 -13.24 4.33 1.84
N PRO A 89 -12.29 3.46 1.42
CA PRO A 89 -12.13 2.14 2.03
C PRO A 89 -11.76 2.27 3.52
N LYS A 90 -12.18 1.31 4.34
CA LYS A 90 -11.86 1.27 5.79
C LYS A 90 -10.34 1.35 6.04
N ARG A 91 -9.56 0.59 5.27
CA ARG A 91 -8.09 0.64 5.29
C ARG A 91 -7.60 1.70 4.31
N ASN A 92 -7.57 2.97 4.72
CA ASN A 92 -7.11 4.06 3.86
C ASN A 92 -5.73 4.62 4.23
N ARG A 93 -5.14 4.24 5.37
CA ARG A 93 -3.79 4.66 5.75
C ARG A 93 -2.90 3.48 6.15
N VAL A 94 -1.59 3.69 6.11
CA VAL A 94 -0.58 2.69 6.52
C VAL A 94 -0.76 1.38 5.74
N ILE A 95 -1.01 1.51 4.44
CA ILE A 95 -1.30 0.35 3.59
C ILE A 95 -0.02 -0.48 3.36
N ARG A 96 1.16 0.14 3.41
CA ARG A 96 2.48 -0.52 3.26
C ARG A 96 2.63 -1.27 1.94
N PHE A 97 2.04 -0.74 0.87
CA PHE A 97 2.06 -1.42 -0.43
C PHE A 97 3.50 -1.57 -0.95
N HIS A 98 3.89 -2.80 -1.29
CA HIS A 98 5.26 -3.19 -1.66
C HIS A 98 6.34 -3.08 -0.57
N ASP A 99 5.96 -3.07 0.71
CA ASP A 99 6.95 -3.23 1.78
C ASP A 99 7.62 -4.60 1.71
N SER A 100 8.91 -4.63 1.37
CA SER A 100 9.70 -5.86 1.29
C SER A 100 10.26 -6.31 2.63
N SER A 101 10.22 -5.46 3.66
CA SER A 101 10.74 -5.78 5.00
C SER A 101 9.79 -6.66 5.81
N ARG A 102 8.51 -6.69 5.44
CA ARG A 102 7.44 -7.40 6.16
C ARG A 102 6.67 -8.37 5.26
N ALA A 103 6.21 -9.47 5.86
CA ALA A 103 5.54 -10.55 5.12
C ALA A 103 4.04 -10.33 4.92
N ASP A 104 3.35 -9.66 5.86
CA ASP A 104 1.93 -9.25 5.78
C ASP A 104 1.68 -8.06 4.89
N ALA A 105 2.72 -7.29 4.58
CA ALA A 105 2.52 -6.10 3.79
C ALA A 105 1.97 -6.47 2.40
N PRO A 106 0.90 -5.81 1.95
CA PRO A 106 0.33 -6.13 0.66
C PRO A 106 1.27 -5.81 -0.49
N LYS A 107 1.33 -6.69 -1.48
CA LYS A 107 2.27 -6.62 -2.62
C LYS A 107 1.52 -6.87 -3.92
N LEU A 108 1.84 -6.09 -4.96
CA LEU A 108 1.52 -6.49 -6.33
C LEU A 108 2.36 -7.72 -6.69
N LEU A 109 1.69 -8.83 -6.93
CA LEU A 109 2.30 -10.09 -7.34
C LEU A 109 1.55 -10.66 -8.55
N CYS A 110 2.07 -11.77 -9.08
CA CYS A 110 1.56 -12.40 -10.30
C CYS A 110 1.65 -11.49 -11.54
N SER A 111 2.47 -10.43 -11.48
CA SER A 111 2.69 -9.51 -12.60
C SER A 111 3.44 -10.17 -13.76
N ALA A 112 4.07 -11.32 -13.56
CA ALA A 112 4.58 -12.18 -14.63
C ALA A 112 3.77 -13.50 -14.70
N GLY A 113 2.51 -13.49 -14.25
CA GLY A 113 1.64 -14.67 -14.20
C GLY A 113 2.06 -15.73 -13.19
N GLU A 114 2.87 -15.40 -12.18
CA GLU A 114 3.33 -16.39 -11.21
C GLU A 114 2.17 -17.07 -10.47
N GLY A 115 2.10 -18.39 -10.55
CA GLY A 115 1.01 -19.17 -9.96
C GLY A 115 -0.31 -19.11 -10.75
N LEU A 116 -0.39 -18.34 -11.83
CA LEU A 116 -1.54 -18.32 -12.72
C LEU A 116 -1.28 -19.18 -13.95
N ALA A 117 -2.34 -19.60 -14.65
CA ALA A 117 -2.25 -20.37 -15.88
C ALA A 117 -1.79 -19.54 -17.10
N GLY A 118 -1.52 -18.24 -16.89
CA GLY A 118 -1.03 -17.33 -17.91
C GLY A 118 -0.75 -15.94 -17.32
N HIS A 119 -0.15 -15.07 -18.12
CA HIS A 119 0.06 -13.68 -17.73
C HIS A 119 -1.28 -12.92 -17.79
N ALA A 120 -1.64 -12.25 -16.69
CA ALA A 120 -2.83 -11.40 -16.57
C ALA A 120 -4.20 -12.10 -16.77
N THR A 121 -4.28 -13.43 -16.59
CA THR A 121 -5.52 -14.20 -16.82
C THR A 121 -6.44 -14.28 -15.60
N PHE A 122 -5.91 -14.08 -14.39
CA PHE A 122 -6.51 -14.45 -13.09
C PHE A 122 -6.82 -15.95 -12.90
N LYS A 123 -6.62 -16.78 -13.92
CA LYS A 123 -6.90 -18.20 -13.82
C LYS A 123 -5.83 -18.86 -12.95
N PRO A 124 -6.18 -19.49 -11.81
CA PRO A 124 -5.19 -20.18 -11.00
C PRO A 124 -4.56 -21.33 -11.80
N HIS A 125 -3.24 -21.48 -11.74
CA HIS A 125 -2.60 -22.68 -12.29
C HIS A 125 -2.94 -23.88 -11.38
N PRO A 126 -3.28 -25.06 -11.93
CA PRO A 126 -3.74 -26.21 -11.14
C PRO A 126 -2.86 -26.56 -9.92
N THR A 127 -1.53 -26.59 -10.10
CA THR A 127 -0.57 -26.84 -9.01
C THR A 127 0.21 -25.59 -8.60
N GLY A 128 0.54 -24.74 -9.57
CA GLY A 128 1.35 -23.54 -9.40
C GLY A 128 0.76 -22.48 -8.48
N PHE A 129 -0.57 -22.31 -8.47
CA PHE A 129 -1.20 -21.29 -7.64
C PHE A 129 -0.97 -21.56 -6.16
N ALA A 130 -1.31 -22.77 -5.71
CA ALA A 130 -1.08 -23.23 -4.35
C ALA A 130 0.41 -23.12 -3.96
N ALA A 131 1.31 -23.57 -4.84
CA ALA A 131 2.75 -23.52 -4.60
C ALA A 131 3.27 -22.07 -4.42
N TYR A 132 2.79 -21.14 -5.24
CA TYR A 132 3.14 -19.72 -5.16
C TYR A 132 2.58 -19.05 -3.90
N MET A 133 1.34 -19.38 -3.57
CA MET A 133 0.59 -18.80 -2.45
C MET A 133 1.03 -19.37 -1.09
N LYS A 134 1.55 -20.61 -1.01
CA LYS A 134 1.91 -21.29 0.24
C LYS A 134 2.71 -20.43 1.24
N ARG A 135 3.60 -19.56 0.74
CA ARG A 135 4.49 -18.71 1.56
C ARG A 135 3.99 -17.27 1.78
N LYS A 136 2.79 -16.93 1.29
CA LYS A 136 2.21 -15.59 1.42
C LYS A 136 1.38 -15.51 2.69
N ALA A 137 1.34 -14.32 3.29
CA ALA A 137 0.44 -14.06 4.40
C ALA A 137 -1.01 -13.92 3.88
N PRO A 138 -2.02 -14.20 4.71
CA PRO A 138 -3.40 -13.83 4.43
C PRO A 138 -3.50 -12.34 4.06
N ASP A 139 -4.43 -11.99 3.16
CA ASP A 139 -4.70 -10.61 2.72
C ASP A 139 -3.45 -9.78 2.38
N SER A 140 -2.44 -10.41 1.75
CA SER A 140 -1.18 -9.75 1.38
C SER A 140 -0.91 -9.70 -0.13
N VAL A 141 -1.77 -10.30 -0.96
CA VAL A 141 -1.53 -10.43 -2.41
C VAL A 141 -2.51 -9.60 -3.22
N ALA A 142 -1.99 -8.62 -3.96
CA ALA A 142 -2.70 -7.97 -5.04
C ALA A 142 -2.39 -8.73 -6.34
N VAL A 143 -3.38 -9.43 -6.88
CA VAL A 143 -3.21 -10.24 -8.10
C VAL A 143 -3.31 -9.33 -9.30
N TYR A 144 -2.26 -9.32 -10.13
CA TYR A 144 -2.18 -8.52 -11.33
C TYR A 144 -3.00 -9.12 -12.49
N GLY A 145 -3.77 -8.26 -13.17
CA GLY A 145 -4.24 -8.52 -14.53
C GLY A 145 -4.48 -7.24 -15.30
N MET A 146 -4.92 -7.36 -16.55
CA MET A 146 -5.15 -6.24 -17.45
C MET A 146 -6.65 -6.17 -17.78
N ALA A 147 -7.26 -4.99 -17.68
CA ALA A 147 -8.69 -4.81 -17.97
C ALA A 147 -9.02 -4.74 -19.48
N ASP A 148 -7.99 -4.76 -20.33
CA ASP A 148 -8.08 -4.51 -21.78
C ASP A 148 -7.20 -5.42 -22.61
N ALA A 149 -6.59 -6.43 -21.99
CA ALA A 149 -5.65 -7.28 -22.68
C ALA A 149 -5.49 -8.63 -21.98
N LEU A 150 -5.09 -9.61 -22.78
CA LEU A 150 -4.45 -10.84 -22.34
C LEU A 150 -3.07 -10.89 -22.99
N THR A 151 -2.48 -12.08 -23.12
CA THR A 151 -1.23 -12.24 -23.84
C THR A 151 -1.29 -13.40 -24.82
N THR A 152 -0.33 -13.43 -25.76
CA THR A 152 -0.19 -14.50 -26.76
C THR A 152 0.02 -15.89 -26.16
N ILE A 153 0.34 -15.99 -24.85
CA ILE A 153 0.44 -17.29 -24.16
C ILE A 153 -0.93 -17.87 -23.78
N THR A 154 -1.99 -17.07 -23.82
CA THR A 154 -3.35 -17.51 -23.52
C THR A 154 -3.99 -18.03 -24.82
N PRO A 155 -4.22 -19.34 -24.99
CA PRO A 155 -4.72 -19.89 -26.26
C PRO A 155 -6.04 -19.26 -26.69
N LEU A 156 -6.93 -18.98 -25.72
CA LEU A 156 -8.20 -18.32 -25.96
C LEU A 156 -8.04 -16.90 -26.51
N ALA A 157 -7.02 -16.16 -26.06
CA ALA A 157 -6.74 -14.82 -26.58
C ALA A 157 -6.25 -14.88 -28.04
N GLY A 158 -5.52 -15.92 -28.42
CA GLY A 158 -5.16 -16.18 -29.82
C GLY A 158 -6.39 -16.52 -30.66
N TYR A 159 -7.21 -17.48 -30.20
CA TYR A 159 -8.39 -17.94 -30.92
C TYR A 159 -9.47 -16.85 -31.07
N LEU A 160 -9.82 -16.15 -30.00
CA LEU A 160 -10.82 -15.07 -30.00
C LEU A 160 -10.23 -13.70 -30.36
N GLY A 161 -8.94 -13.63 -30.69
CA GLY A 161 -8.22 -12.37 -30.93
C GLY A 161 -8.96 -11.45 -31.90
N LYS A 162 -9.45 -11.98 -33.03
CA LYS A 162 -10.25 -11.21 -34.02
C LYS A 162 -11.50 -10.56 -33.40
N TYR A 163 -12.23 -11.30 -32.56
CA TYR A 163 -13.49 -10.86 -31.95
C TYR A 163 -13.26 -9.93 -30.75
N TRP A 164 -12.11 -10.03 -30.09
CA TRP A 164 -11.76 -9.23 -28.92
C TRP A 164 -10.93 -8.00 -29.26
N ASN A 165 -10.24 -7.99 -30.39
CA ASN A 165 -9.26 -6.98 -30.75
C ASN A 165 -9.83 -5.56 -30.71
N VAL A 166 -9.06 -4.65 -30.14
CA VAL A 166 -9.19 -3.19 -30.24
C VAL A 166 -8.22 -2.72 -31.32
N PRO A 167 -8.70 -2.34 -32.52
CA PRO A 167 -7.83 -1.92 -33.62
C PRO A 167 -6.92 -0.76 -33.23
N GLY A 168 -5.63 -0.85 -33.59
CA GLY A 168 -4.63 0.18 -33.27
C GLY A 168 -4.21 0.24 -31.81
N ALA A 169 -4.62 -0.72 -30.97
CA ALA A 169 -4.13 -0.81 -29.60
C ALA A 169 -2.63 -1.14 -29.55
N TYR A 170 -1.92 -0.48 -28.64
CA TYR A 170 -0.50 -0.74 -28.41
C TYR A 170 -0.26 -2.17 -27.91
N VAL A 171 0.79 -2.80 -28.42
CA VAL A 171 1.24 -4.16 -28.05
C VAL A 171 2.42 -4.06 -27.10
N TYR A 172 2.25 -4.54 -25.87
CA TYR A 172 3.28 -4.57 -24.84
C TYR A 172 4.06 -5.89 -24.90
N GLY A 173 5.38 -5.80 -24.77
CA GLY A 173 6.23 -6.96 -24.48
C GLY A 173 6.08 -7.35 -23.01
N CYS A 174 5.65 -8.59 -22.77
CA CYS A 174 5.43 -9.14 -21.44
C CYS A 174 6.37 -10.32 -21.17
N THR A 175 6.47 -10.69 -19.89
CA THR A 175 7.15 -11.91 -19.47
C THR A 175 6.16 -12.75 -18.67
N TYR A 176 6.07 -14.03 -19.01
CA TYR A 176 5.33 -15.04 -18.27
C TYR A 176 6.31 -16.03 -17.63
N LYS A 177 6.13 -16.36 -16.36
CA LYS A 177 6.87 -17.43 -15.70
C LYS A 177 6.05 -18.71 -15.78
N GLU A 178 6.21 -19.42 -16.89
CA GLU A 178 5.53 -20.68 -17.16
C GLU A 178 6.02 -21.77 -16.22
N ILE A 179 5.09 -22.46 -15.54
CA ILE A 179 5.39 -23.60 -14.69
C ILE A 179 5.36 -24.86 -15.57
N LYS A 180 6.48 -25.58 -15.63
CA LYS A 180 6.63 -26.81 -16.40
C LYS A 180 6.16 -28.03 -15.61
N ALA A 181 6.00 -29.16 -16.30
CA ALA A 181 5.56 -30.42 -15.71
C ALA A 181 6.50 -30.92 -14.58
N ASP A 182 7.78 -30.57 -14.64
CA ASP A 182 8.78 -30.85 -13.61
C ASP A 182 8.70 -29.90 -12.39
N GLY A 183 7.72 -29.00 -12.37
CA GLY A 183 7.51 -27.99 -11.33
C GLY A 183 8.43 -26.77 -11.41
N LYS A 184 9.38 -26.72 -12.35
CA LYS A 184 10.28 -25.57 -12.53
C LYS A 184 9.60 -24.46 -13.33
N ALA A 185 9.95 -23.22 -13.02
CA ALA A 185 9.46 -22.05 -13.75
C ALA A 185 10.46 -21.62 -14.84
N LYS A 186 9.98 -21.41 -16.06
CA LYS A 186 10.75 -20.84 -17.18
C LYS A 186 10.17 -19.48 -17.58
N ALA A 187 11.03 -18.48 -17.75
CA ALA A 187 10.61 -17.20 -18.29
C ALA A 187 10.36 -17.33 -19.80
N VAL A 188 9.18 -16.93 -20.25
CA VAL A 188 8.76 -16.90 -21.64
C VAL A 188 8.37 -15.47 -22.00
N LYS A 189 8.84 -15.00 -23.16
CA LYS A 189 8.41 -13.71 -23.70
C LYS A 189 7.08 -13.90 -24.41
N CYS A 190 6.14 -13.00 -24.14
CA CYS A 190 4.84 -12.96 -24.79
C CYS A 190 4.49 -11.51 -25.12
N PHE A 191 3.47 -11.32 -25.95
CA PHE A 191 2.98 -10.00 -26.30
C PHE A 191 1.56 -9.83 -25.82
N SER A 192 1.17 -8.61 -25.44
CA SER A 192 -0.22 -8.35 -25.08
C SER A 192 -1.13 -8.49 -26.30
N VAL A 193 -2.27 -9.16 -26.14
CA VAL A 193 -3.35 -9.21 -27.13
C VAL A 193 -4.49 -8.36 -26.59
N SER A 194 -4.91 -7.35 -27.32
CA SER A 194 -5.97 -6.45 -26.86
C SER A 194 -7.32 -7.18 -26.78
N ALA A 195 -8.11 -6.83 -25.76
CA ALA A 195 -9.40 -7.44 -25.50
C ALA A 195 -10.42 -6.40 -25.02
N CYS A 196 -11.35 -6.04 -25.90
CA CYS A 196 -12.38 -5.05 -25.63
C CYS A 196 -13.40 -5.57 -24.61
N SER A 197 -13.75 -4.73 -23.64
CA SER A 197 -14.80 -5.04 -22.64
C SER A 197 -16.21 -5.14 -23.23
N SER A 198 -16.42 -4.78 -24.50
CA SER A 198 -17.71 -4.94 -25.19
C SER A 198 -17.93 -6.37 -25.73
N ALA A 199 -16.88 -7.20 -25.78
CA ALA A 199 -16.97 -8.60 -26.18
C ALA A 199 -17.17 -9.52 -24.97
N SER A 200 -17.08 -10.84 -25.15
CA SER A 200 -17.18 -11.86 -24.08
C SER A 200 -16.00 -11.90 -23.10
N PHE A 201 -14.97 -11.07 -23.31
CA PHE A 201 -13.76 -11.02 -22.47
C PHE A 201 -14.04 -10.78 -20.97
N PRO A 202 -14.93 -9.85 -20.56
CA PRO A 202 -15.27 -9.64 -19.14
C PRO A 202 -15.78 -10.91 -18.44
N ASP A 203 -16.60 -11.71 -19.11
CA ASP A 203 -17.15 -12.95 -18.53
C ASP A 203 -16.04 -13.96 -18.29
N TYR A 204 -15.10 -14.10 -19.24
CA TYR A 204 -13.92 -14.95 -19.08
C TYR A 204 -13.07 -14.54 -17.88
N ILE A 205 -12.75 -13.25 -17.74
CA ILE A 205 -11.95 -12.75 -16.61
C ILE A 205 -12.68 -12.94 -15.28
N LEU A 206 -13.98 -12.66 -15.22
CA LEU A 206 -14.76 -12.79 -14.00
C LEU A 206 -14.91 -14.26 -13.58
N ALA A 207 -15.08 -15.18 -14.52
CA ALA A 207 -15.08 -16.62 -14.26
C ALA A 207 -13.74 -17.06 -13.64
N ASN A 208 -12.61 -16.59 -14.18
CA ASN A 208 -11.29 -16.90 -13.63
C ASN A 208 -11.07 -16.32 -12.22
N ILE A 209 -11.55 -15.08 -11.96
CA ILE A 209 -11.49 -14.49 -10.61
C ILE A 209 -12.34 -15.29 -9.63
N GLN A 210 -13.53 -15.73 -10.04
CA GLN A 210 -14.40 -16.56 -9.22
C GLN A 210 -13.74 -17.91 -8.90
N GLU A 211 -13.15 -18.59 -9.89
CA GLU A 211 -12.39 -19.83 -9.71
C GLU A 211 -11.22 -19.61 -8.73
N MET A 212 -10.49 -18.50 -8.87
CA MET A 212 -9.41 -18.15 -7.96
C MET A 212 -9.90 -17.93 -6.52
N PHE A 213 -11.06 -17.29 -6.31
CA PHE A 213 -11.63 -17.08 -4.98
C PHE A 213 -12.22 -18.34 -4.34
N GLN A 214 -12.52 -19.37 -5.14
CA GLN A 214 -12.91 -20.70 -4.64
C GLN A 214 -11.70 -21.58 -4.28
N HIS A 215 -10.49 -21.20 -4.69
CA HIS A 215 -9.29 -21.96 -4.39
C HIS A 215 -9.00 -21.98 -2.87
N PRO A 216 -8.53 -23.10 -2.28
CA PRO A 216 -8.16 -23.21 -0.85
C PRO A 216 -7.06 -22.24 -0.35
N CYS A 217 -6.51 -21.41 -1.21
CA CYS A 217 -5.45 -20.45 -0.90
C CYS A 217 -5.87 -19.00 -1.20
N ALA A 218 -7.16 -18.78 -1.47
CA ALA A 218 -7.73 -17.47 -1.76
C ALA A 218 -7.72 -16.52 -0.55
N ASP A 219 -7.52 -17.04 0.66
CA ASP A 219 -7.32 -16.28 1.90
C ASP A 219 -6.12 -15.31 1.83
N ARG A 220 -5.15 -15.60 0.96
CA ARG A 220 -3.96 -14.76 0.74
C ARG A 220 -4.17 -13.62 -0.23
N VAL A 221 -5.20 -13.72 -1.08
CA VAL A 221 -5.55 -12.66 -2.02
C VAL A 221 -6.22 -11.54 -1.24
N TRP A 222 -5.65 -10.35 -1.30
CA TRP A 222 -6.24 -9.14 -0.73
C TRP A 222 -7.10 -8.40 -1.75
N MET A 223 -6.61 -8.29 -2.98
CA MET A 223 -7.23 -7.46 -4.00
C MET A 223 -6.98 -7.97 -5.42
N ILE A 224 -7.90 -7.60 -6.30
CA ILE A 224 -7.70 -7.64 -7.74
C ILE A 224 -7.11 -6.30 -8.19
N TYR A 225 -6.02 -6.37 -8.93
CA TYR A 225 -5.40 -5.21 -9.56
C TYR A 225 -5.62 -5.26 -11.06
N TYR A 226 -6.28 -4.25 -11.62
CA TYR A 226 -6.36 -4.06 -13.05
C TYR A 226 -5.41 -2.96 -13.53
N ASP A 227 -4.46 -3.38 -14.35
CA ASP A 227 -3.69 -2.51 -15.24
C ASP A 227 -4.48 -2.22 -16.54
N LEU A 228 -4.01 -1.25 -17.31
CA LEU A 228 -4.58 -0.82 -18.60
C LEU A 228 -6.08 -0.48 -18.50
N CYS A 229 -6.53 -0.04 -17.33
CA CYS A 229 -7.94 0.22 -17.02
C CYS A 229 -8.42 1.61 -17.47
N GLY A 230 -7.92 2.12 -18.60
CA GLY A 230 -8.34 3.40 -19.16
C GLY A 230 -9.54 3.28 -20.11
N SER A 231 -10.19 4.38 -20.47
CA SER A 231 -11.16 4.38 -21.58
C SER A 231 -10.40 4.41 -22.91
N ARG A 232 -10.61 3.42 -23.79
CA ARG A 232 -9.98 3.33 -25.12
C ARG A 232 -11.05 3.40 -26.21
N LEU A 233 -10.74 4.09 -27.30
CA LEU A 233 -11.58 4.14 -28.49
C LEU A 233 -11.42 2.82 -29.27
N CYS A 234 -12.53 2.21 -29.67
CA CYS A 234 -12.56 0.98 -30.45
C CYS A 234 -13.44 1.13 -31.69
N SER A 235 -12.96 0.67 -32.83
CA SER A 235 -13.65 0.73 -34.13
C SER A 235 -14.04 -0.65 -34.67
N ASN A 236 -13.94 -1.71 -33.87
CA ASN A 236 -14.20 -3.07 -34.34
C ASN A 236 -15.72 -3.33 -34.45
N PRO A 237 -16.25 -3.63 -35.66
CA PRO A 237 -17.67 -3.86 -35.85
C PRO A 237 -18.14 -5.23 -35.33
N LEU A 238 -17.24 -6.21 -35.17
CA LEU A 238 -17.60 -7.58 -34.78
C LEU A 238 -18.17 -7.68 -33.36
N HIS A 239 -17.92 -6.68 -32.52
CA HIS A 239 -18.51 -6.57 -31.18
C HIS A 239 -19.21 -5.22 -30.98
N GLY A 240 -19.63 -4.56 -32.08
CA GLY A 240 -20.49 -3.38 -32.06
C GLY A 240 -19.82 -2.05 -31.67
N CYS A 241 -18.50 -2.01 -31.51
CA CYS A 241 -17.81 -0.75 -31.20
C CYS A 241 -17.66 0.16 -32.43
N GLY A 242 -17.52 -0.44 -33.61
CA GLY A 242 -17.53 0.25 -34.90
C GLY A 242 -18.88 0.10 -35.62
N PHE A 243 -19.49 1.21 -36.05
CA PHE A 243 -20.75 1.19 -36.80
C PHE A 243 -20.90 2.44 -37.68
N LYS A 244 -21.94 2.49 -38.51
CA LYS A 244 -22.34 3.71 -39.24
C LYS A 244 -23.49 4.41 -38.51
N ASP A 245 -23.37 5.71 -38.27
CA ASP A 245 -24.45 6.50 -37.66
C ASP A 245 -25.59 6.81 -38.63
N ARG A 246 -26.58 7.60 -38.20
CA ARG A 246 -27.75 7.95 -39.03
C ARG A 246 -27.40 8.84 -40.23
N PHE A 247 -26.23 9.46 -40.22
CA PHE A 247 -25.69 10.22 -41.35
C PHE A 247 -24.69 9.40 -42.19
N GLY A 248 -24.54 8.10 -41.89
CA GLY A 248 -23.64 7.19 -42.61
C GLY A 248 -22.17 7.31 -42.23
N ARG A 249 -21.80 8.12 -41.21
CA ARG A 249 -20.42 8.32 -40.77
C ARG A 249 -19.92 7.10 -40.00
N ALA A 250 -18.66 6.73 -40.19
CA ALA A 250 -18.03 5.65 -39.44
C ALA A 250 -17.73 6.12 -38.01
N ILE A 251 -18.40 5.51 -37.03
CA ILE A 251 -18.26 5.83 -35.61
C ILE A 251 -17.40 4.79 -34.92
N SER A 252 -16.58 5.27 -33.99
CA SER A 252 -15.85 4.44 -33.03
C SER A 252 -16.36 4.73 -31.62
N THR A 253 -16.32 3.72 -30.76
CA THR A 253 -16.89 3.77 -29.41
C THR A 253 -15.83 3.63 -28.34
N TYR A 254 -15.81 4.55 -27.38
CA TYR A 254 -15.06 4.45 -26.14
C TYR A 254 -15.59 3.30 -25.29
N SER A 255 -14.68 2.46 -24.78
CA SER A 255 -15.01 1.34 -23.89
C SER A 255 -15.52 1.75 -22.51
N LEU A 256 -15.90 3.01 -22.31
CA LEU A 256 -16.26 3.59 -21.01
C LEU A 256 -17.38 2.82 -20.30
N LEU A 257 -18.55 2.67 -20.94
CA LEU A 257 -19.68 1.98 -20.30
C LEU A 257 -19.46 0.47 -20.18
N THR A 258 -18.89 -0.17 -21.20
CA THR A 258 -18.67 -1.63 -21.18
C THR A 258 -17.59 -2.02 -20.17
N LYS A 259 -16.53 -1.21 -20.04
CA LYS A 259 -15.54 -1.37 -18.98
C LYS A 259 -16.10 -1.05 -17.61
N ARG A 260 -16.96 -0.04 -17.49
CA ARG A 260 -17.65 0.26 -16.22
C ARG A 260 -18.42 -0.96 -15.72
N GLU A 261 -19.07 -1.71 -16.61
CA GLU A 261 -19.75 -2.95 -16.26
C GLU A 261 -18.80 -4.05 -15.78
N LEU A 262 -17.66 -4.26 -16.45
CA LEU A 262 -16.61 -5.17 -15.96
C LEU A 262 -16.19 -4.78 -14.52
N ILE A 263 -15.83 -3.52 -14.31
CA ILE A 263 -15.36 -3.06 -12.99
C ILE A 263 -16.46 -3.18 -11.93
N LYS A 264 -17.70 -2.80 -12.24
CA LYS A 264 -18.85 -2.95 -11.33
C LYS A 264 -19.04 -4.41 -10.91
N ARG A 265 -18.96 -5.34 -11.85
CA ARG A 265 -19.07 -6.79 -11.58
C ARG A 265 -17.89 -7.30 -10.76
N THR A 266 -16.66 -6.87 -11.07
CA THR A 266 -15.48 -7.26 -10.28
C THR A 266 -15.55 -6.72 -8.85
N VAL A 267 -15.96 -5.47 -8.65
CA VAL A 267 -16.13 -4.88 -7.31
C VAL A 267 -17.16 -5.65 -6.49
N ARG A 268 -18.34 -5.94 -7.07
CA ARG A 268 -19.38 -6.74 -6.40
C ARG A 268 -18.88 -8.14 -6.03
N LEU A 269 -18.16 -8.80 -6.93
CA LEU A 269 -17.57 -10.11 -6.68
C LEU A 269 -16.53 -10.03 -5.56
N CYS A 270 -15.59 -9.09 -5.63
CA CYS A 270 -14.54 -8.92 -4.62
C CYS A 270 -15.13 -8.62 -3.23
N HIS A 271 -16.07 -7.67 -3.14
CA HIS A 271 -16.67 -7.28 -1.86
C HIS A 271 -17.45 -8.42 -1.19
N ARG A 272 -18.11 -9.29 -1.97
CA ARG A 272 -18.77 -10.51 -1.44
C ARG A 272 -17.79 -11.45 -0.74
N HIS A 273 -16.53 -11.46 -1.20
CA HIS A 273 -15.45 -12.27 -0.62
C HIS A 273 -14.54 -11.47 0.34
N GLY A 274 -14.93 -10.25 0.73
CA GLY A 274 -14.11 -9.38 1.60
C GLY A 274 -12.81 -8.89 0.94
N ARG A 275 -12.73 -8.91 -0.39
CA ARG A 275 -11.56 -8.49 -1.19
C ARG A 275 -11.77 -7.10 -1.78
N MET A 276 -10.68 -6.47 -2.19
CA MET A 276 -10.68 -5.11 -2.74
C MET A 276 -10.37 -5.10 -4.24
N VAL A 277 -10.64 -3.97 -4.89
CA VAL A 277 -10.26 -3.72 -6.29
C VAL A 277 -9.40 -2.47 -6.38
N MET A 278 -8.22 -2.60 -6.99
CA MET A 278 -7.35 -1.48 -7.33
C MET A 278 -7.29 -1.29 -8.85
N LEU A 279 -7.44 -0.04 -9.29
CA LEU A 279 -7.47 0.30 -10.71
C LEU A 279 -6.25 1.16 -11.04
N HIS A 280 -5.64 0.86 -12.19
CA HIS A 280 -4.53 1.60 -12.73
C HIS A 280 -4.71 1.81 -14.23
N SER A 281 -4.47 3.05 -14.65
CA SER A 281 -4.77 3.55 -15.99
C SER A 281 -3.66 4.48 -16.47
N GLN A 282 -2.39 4.08 -16.19
CA GLN A 282 -1.16 4.84 -16.42
C GLN A 282 -1.22 6.24 -15.82
N ARG A 283 -1.85 7.18 -16.54
CA ARG A 283 -1.79 8.62 -16.27
C ARG A 283 -3.11 9.25 -15.81
N ASN A 284 -4.25 8.61 -16.07
CA ASN A 284 -5.55 9.29 -16.04
C ASN A 284 -6.46 8.72 -14.95
N PHE A 285 -7.16 9.60 -14.22
CA PHE A 285 -8.31 9.20 -13.41
C PHE A 285 -9.57 9.31 -14.24
N PHE A 286 -10.37 8.24 -14.32
CA PHE A 286 -11.66 8.25 -14.99
C PHE A 286 -12.76 8.12 -13.93
N PRO A 287 -13.42 9.19 -13.47
CA PRO A 287 -14.41 9.10 -12.38
C PRO A 287 -15.48 8.01 -12.59
N MET A 288 -15.96 7.81 -13.82
CA MET A 288 -16.93 6.78 -14.17
C MET A 288 -16.38 5.34 -14.13
N LEU A 289 -15.07 5.14 -14.09
CA LEU A 289 -14.39 3.83 -14.00
C LEU A 289 -13.61 3.70 -12.69
N SER A 290 -12.56 4.51 -12.57
CA SER A 290 -11.62 4.57 -11.44
C SER A 290 -12.36 4.83 -10.12
N GLY A 291 -13.42 5.64 -10.15
CA GLY A 291 -14.24 5.93 -8.98
C GLY A 291 -15.07 4.75 -8.45
N LEU A 292 -15.20 3.65 -9.20
CA LEU A 292 -15.77 2.40 -8.68
C LEU A 292 -14.75 1.59 -7.87
N GLY A 293 -13.45 1.72 -8.16
CA GLY A 293 -12.40 0.97 -7.47
C GLY A 293 -12.27 1.39 -6.02
N ASP A 294 -11.81 0.48 -5.16
CA ASP A 294 -11.49 0.82 -3.78
C ASP A 294 -10.21 1.65 -3.69
N TYR A 295 -9.28 1.40 -4.61
CA TYR A 295 -8.03 2.16 -4.73
C TYR A 295 -7.73 2.53 -6.18
N TRP A 296 -7.04 3.64 -6.35
CA TRP A 296 -6.39 4.09 -7.57
C TRP A 296 -4.88 4.20 -7.36
N PHE A 297 -4.09 3.81 -8.36
CA PHE A 297 -2.63 3.72 -8.28
C PHE A 297 -1.91 4.74 -9.20
N PRO A 298 -2.00 6.06 -8.96
CA PRO A 298 -1.41 7.09 -9.83
C PRO A 298 0.07 7.32 -9.58
N GLY A 299 0.76 8.01 -10.49
CA GLY A 299 2.11 8.55 -10.28
C GLY A 299 3.10 8.17 -11.38
N GLU A 300 2.77 7.17 -12.20
CA GLU A 300 3.58 6.73 -13.35
C GLU A 300 3.76 7.85 -14.40
N GLN A 301 2.77 8.74 -14.56
CA GLN A 301 2.80 9.83 -15.53
C GLN A 301 3.99 10.78 -15.37
N HIS A 302 4.57 10.82 -14.18
CA HIS A 302 5.65 11.74 -13.82
C HIS A 302 7.04 11.27 -14.24
N GLY A 303 7.16 10.05 -14.80
CA GLY A 303 8.46 9.49 -15.19
C GLY A 303 9.25 10.36 -16.16
N GLY A 304 8.59 11.03 -17.10
CA GLY A 304 9.23 11.95 -18.06
C GLY A 304 9.83 13.19 -17.38
N MET A 305 9.08 13.82 -16.48
CA MET A 305 9.55 14.94 -15.65
C MET A 305 10.74 14.52 -14.80
N LEU A 306 10.62 13.39 -14.10
CA LEU A 306 11.65 12.91 -13.18
C LEU A 306 12.96 12.51 -13.88
N ARG A 307 12.90 12.05 -15.13
CA ARG A 307 14.12 11.80 -15.93
C ARG A 307 14.97 13.05 -16.08
N ARG A 308 14.33 14.21 -16.21
CA ARG A 308 15.01 15.51 -16.32
C ARG A 308 15.43 16.04 -14.94
N ASN A 309 14.54 15.93 -13.94
CA ASN A 309 14.75 16.46 -12.61
C ASN A 309 14.31 15.46 -11.53
N PRO A 310 15.23 14.85 -10.75
CA PRO A 310 14.86 13.92 -9.69
C PRO A 310 14.03 14.55 -8.56
N TYR A 311 14.04 15.89 -8.43
CA TYR A 311 13.22 16.67 -7.50
C TYR A 311 11.92 17.19 -8.12
N GLY A 312 11.53 16.74 -9.32
CA GLY A 312 10.38 17.28 -10.05
C GLY A 312 9.06 17.25 -9.26
N TYR A 313 8.90 16.32 -8.30
CA TYR A 313 7.74 16.33 -7.40
C TYR A 313 7.63 17.59 -6.53
N THR A 314 8.75 18.14 -6.05
CA THR A 314 8.73 19.39 -5.26
C THR A 314 8.84 20.63 -6.14
N ASP A 315 9.59 20.52 -7.24
CA ASP A 315 10.07 21.67 -8.00
C ASP A 315 9.18 22.02 -9.20
N GLU A 316 8.56 21.02 -9.83
CA GLU A 316 7.82 21.19 -11.09
C GLU A 316 6.33 20.86 -10.95
N LEU A 317 5.96 19.89 -10.12
CA LEU A 317 4.56 19.46 -10.03
C LEU A 317 3.70 20.49 -9.28
N PRO A 318 2.64 21.04 -9.91
CA PRO A 318 1.79 22.05 -9.28
C PRO A 318 1.11 21.52 -8.01
N GLU A 319 1.11 22.34 -6.97
CA GLU A 319 0.56 21.99 -5.66
C GLU A 319 -0.93 21.66 -5.70
N VAL A 320 -1.68 22.35 -6.58
CA VAL A 320 -3.11 22.11 -6.77
C VAL A 320 -3.41 20.64 -7.08
N LEU A 321 -2.54 19.93 -7.81
CA LEU A 321 -2.75 18.52 -8.16
C LEU A 321 -2.75 17.60 -6.92
N TYR A 322 -1.95 17.93 -5.90
CA TYR A 322 -1.97 17.18 -4.63
C TYR A 322 -3.24 17.45 -3.84
N ARG A 323 -3.80 18.66 -3.95
CA ARG A 323 -5.03 19.10 -3.27
C ARG A 323 -6.30 18.63 -3.99
N THR A 324 -6.21 18.32 -5.29
CA THR A 324 -7.33 17.91 -6.14
C THR A 324 -7.15 16.49 -6.67
N GLU A 325 -6.34 16.30 -7.71
CA GLU A 325 -6.23 15.03 -8.45
C GLU A 325 -5.76 13.85 -7.61
N TYR A 326 -4.99 14.07 -6.55
CA TYR A 326 -4.55 13.00 -5.64
C TYR A 326 -5.29 12.99 -4.31
N ASN A 327 -6.25 13.91 -4.13
CA ASN A 327 -7.01 14.01 -2.89
C ASN A 327 -8.12 12.98 -2.89
N ARG A 328 -7.84 11.85 -2.22
CA ARG A 328 -8.78 10.74 -2.02
C ARG A 328 -10.20 11.18 -1.59
N ARG A 329 -10.33 12.25 -0.79
CA ARG A 329 -11.63 12.76 -0.31
C ARG A 329 -12.43 13.43 -1.43
N ILE A 330 -11.74 14.03 -2.40
CA ILE A 330 -12.33 14.64 -3.59
C ILE A 330 -12.68 13.58 -4.62
N LEU A 331 -11.81 12.60 -4.84
CA LEU A 331 -12.04 11.55 -5.82
C LEU A 331 -13.12 10.55 -5.39
N GLY A 332 -13.20 10.26 -4.09
CA GLY A 332 -14.03 9.16 -3.56
C GLY A 332 -13.42 7.79 -3.80
N THR A 333 -12.09 7.67 -3.82
CA THR A 333 -11.39 6.38 -3.86
C THR A 333 -10.09 6.47 -3.08
N GLY A 334 -9.59 5.35 -2.55
CA GLY A 334 -8.26 5.33 -1.94
C GLY A 334 -7.20 5.70 -2.97
N VAL A 335 -6.21 6.50 -2.59
CA VAL A 335 -5.08 6.84 -3.45
C VAL A 335 -3.83 6.18 -2.89
N LEU A 336 -3.20 5.34 -3.70
CA LEU A 336 -1.89 4.75 -3.43
C LEU A 336 -0.91 5.32 -4.45
N PHE A 337 -0.12 6.30 -4.07
CA PHE A 337 0.83 6.90 -5.00
C PHE A 337 1.90 5.87 -5.40
N LEU A 338 2.15 5.75 -6.70
CA LEU A 338 3.21 4.97 -7.33
C LEU A 338 4.39 5.93 -7.59
N PRO A 339 5.46 5.88 -6.78
CA PRO A 339 6.66 6.62 -7.10
C PRO A 339 7.21 6.20 -8.46
N SER A 340 7.79 7.15 -9.17
CA SER A 340 8.38 6.92 -10.49
C SER A 340 9.88 7.22 -10.54
N LEU A 341 10.54 7.38 -9.39
CA LEU A 341 11.98 7.72 -9.31
C LEU A 341 12.84 6.65 -9.99
N GLY A 342 12.78 5.41 -9.49
CA GLY A 342 13.51 4.27 -10.03
C GLY A 342 13.05 3.82 -11.43
N TYR A 343 11.82 4.17 -11.82
CA TYR A 343 11.28 3.95 -13.16
C TYR A 343 11.85 4.98 -14.16
N ALA A 344 11.98 6.24 -13.73
CA ALA A 344 12.58 7.31 -14.50
C ALA A 344 14.07 7.02 -14.75
N LYS A 345 14.84 6.77 -13.68
CA LYS A 345 16.23 6.29 -13.75
C LYS A 345 16.52 5.31 -12.61
N ARG A 346 17.16 4.19 -12.93
CA ARG A 346 17.42 3.12 -11.96
C ARG A 346 18.27 3.57 -10.77
N GLU A 347 19.17 4.53 -10.98
CA GLU A 347 20.04 5.10 -9.94
C GLU A 347 19.25 5.82 -8.83
N TYR A 348 18.15 6.50 -9.18
CA TYR A 348 17.32 7.23 -8.22
C TYR A 348 16.61 6.32 -7.21
N PHE A 349 16.44 5.03 -7.55
CA PHE A 349 15.76 4.04 -6.71
C PHE A 349 16.38 3.88 -5.32
N LYS A 350 17.67 4.16 -5.18
CA LYS A 350 18.43 3.95 -3.94
C LYS A 350 18.79 5.23 -3.21
N VAL A 351 18.41 6.40 -3.74
CA VAL A 351 18.77 7.71 -3.18
C VAL A 351 17.68 8.16 -2.20
N PRO A 352 17.95 8.17 -0.87
CA PRO A 352 16.96 8.55 0.14
C PRO A 352 16.38 9.95 -0.08
N GLU A 353 17.21 10.91 -0.46
CA GLU A 353 16.89 12.33 -0.58
C GLU A 353 15.77 12.59 -1.59
N TYR A 354 15.75 11.87 -2.72
CA TYR A 354 14.67 12.00 -3.71
C TYR A 354 13.34 11.44 -3.19
N THR A 355 13.41 10.38 -2.38
CA THR A 355 12.21 9.81 -1.74
C THR A 355 11.71 10.74 -0.63
N GLU A 356 12.61 11.35 0.15
CA GLU A 356 12.26 12.34 1.16
C GLU A 356 11.64 13.60 0.55
N ALA A 357 12.17 14.08 -0.58
CA ALA A 357 11.60 15.18 -1.34
C ALA A 357 10.18 14.88 -1.82
N MET A 358 9.96 13.71 -2.42
CA MET A 358 8.61 13.27 -2.79
C MET A 358 7.66 13.24 -1.58
N LEU A 359 8.09 12.64 -0.47
CA LEU A 359 7.27 12.55 0.75
C LEU A 359 7.00 13.91 1.39
N SER A 360 7.89 14.90 1.23
CA SER A 360 7.64 16.28 1.66
C SER A 360 6.43 16.91 0.96
N MET A 361 6.03 16.38 -0.20
CA MET A 361 4.78 16.75 -0.86
C MET A 361 3.63 15.81 -0.48
N LEU A 362 3.83 14.49 -0.43
CA LEU A 362 2.72 13.55 -0.17
C LEU A 362 2.18 13.61 1.26
N LEU A 363 3.06 13.67 2.26
CA LEU A 363 2.68 13.61 3.68
C LEU A 363 1.81 14.78 4.13
N PRO A 364 2.14 16.07 3.85
CA PRO A 364 1.27 17.17 4.26
C PRO A 364 -0.10 17.14 3.57
N HIS A 365 -0.25 16.47 2.43
CA HIS A 365 -1.52 16.32 1.74
C HIS A 365 -2.30 15.06 2.16
N ASP A 366 -1.78 14.28 3.11
CA ASP A 366 -2.36 13.00 3.52
C ASP A 366 -2.57 12.06 2.33
N ILE A 367 -1.51 11.84 1.56
CA ILE A 367 -1.49 10.90 0.41
C ILE A 367 -0.59 9.72 0.76
N GLU A 368 -1.14 8.50 0.68
CA GLU A 368 -0.36 7.28 0.85
C GLU A 368 0.56 7.05 -0.35
N SER A 369 1.71 6.44 -0.11
CA SER A 369 2.62 6.00 -1.17
C SER A 369 2.91 4.52 -1.04
N SER A 370 3.13 3.86 -2.16
CA SER A 370 3.79 2.56 -2.22
C SER A 370 5.32 2.72 -2.13
N LYS A 371 6.03 1.62 -1.85
CA LYS A 371 7.50 1.58 -1.92
C LYS A 371 8.03 1.38 -3.34
N SER A 372 7.16 1.07 -4.30
CA SER A 372 7.54 0.82 -5.70
C SER A 372 8.42 1.96 -6.23
N TRP A 373 9.54 1.61 -6.86
CA TRP A 373 10.50 2.56 -7.43
C TRP A 373 11.03 3.68 -6.51
N ALA A 374 10.88 3.57 -5.17
CA ALA A 374 11.44 4.50 -4.19
C ALA A 374 12.44 3.81 -3.24
N ALA A 375 13.21 4.62 -2.51
CA ALA A 375 14.17 4.13 -1.52
C ALA A 375 13.43 3.52 -0.32
N GLY A 376 13.54 2.19 -0.17
CA GLY A 376 12.75 1.43 0.81
C GLY A 376 13.01 1.84 2.26
N GLY A 377 14.25 2.13 2.63
CA GLY A 377 14.60 2.48 4.02
C GLY A 377 13.88 3.73 4.54
N VAL A 378 13.61 4.71 3.68
CA VAL A 378 12.84 5.92 4.02
C VAL A 378 11.37 5.55 4.30
N MET A 379 10.78 4.76 3.40
CA MET A 379 9.38 4.31 3.51
C MET A 379 9.14 3.45 4.75
N PHE A 380 10.06 2.55 5.09
CA PHE A 380 9.93 1.67 6.26
C PHE A 380 9.92 2.47 7.56
N LYS A 381 10.85 3.43 7.72
CA LYS A 381 10.88 4.32 8.89
C LYS A 381 9.59 5.14 9.04
N LEU A 382 9.06 5.65 7.92
CA LEU A 382 7.80 6.37 7.90
C LEU A 382 6.64 5.48 8.37
N TRP A 383 6.51 4.28 7.80
CA TRP A 383 5.43 3.36 8.16
C TRP A 383 5.53 2.86 9.60
N ASP A 384 6.74 2.59 10.10
CA ASP A 384 6.98 2.25 11.50
C ASP A 384 6.47 3.38 12.42
N ALA A 385 6.78 4.64 12.09
CA ALA A 385 6.28 5.79 12.84
C ALA A 385 4.75 5.88 12.78
N PHE A 386 4.14 5.70 11.61
CA PHE A 386 2.68 5.82 11.46
C PHE A 386 1.93 4.70 12.20
N GLU A 387 2.39 3.46 12.07
CA GLU A 387 1.82 2.31 12.78
C GLU A 387 1.97 2.44 14.29
N LYS A 388 3.13 2.92 14.75
CA LYS A 388 3.41 3.11 16.18
C LYS A 388 2.34 3.97 16.89
N TYR A 389 1.81 4.97 16.19
CA TYR A 389 0.75 5.85 16.65
C TYR A 389 -0.65 5.47 16.16
N GLY A 390 -0.81 4.35 15.47
CA GLY A 390 -2.10 3.83 15.06
C GLY A 390 -2.78 4.62 13.95
N LEU A 391 -2.01 5.25 13.04
CA LEU A 391 -2.58 6.04 11.93
C LEU A 391 -3.47 5.23 10.97
N GLY A 392 -3.33 3.91 10.98
CA GLY A 392 -4.20 3.00 10.21
C GLY A 392 -5.60 2.81 10.82
N SER A 393 -5.86 3.33 12.02
CA SER A 393 -7.18 3.23 12.67
C SER A 393 -8.22 4.08 11.92
N PRO A 394 -9.46 3.57 11.74
CA PRO A 394 -10.55 4.36 11.15
C PRO A 394 -10.96 5.56 12.01
N SER A 395 -10.60 5.58 13.30
CA SER A 395 -10.87 6.71 14.19
C SER A 395 -9.95 7.91 14.00
N VAL A 396 -8.89 7.77 13.18
CA VAL A 396 -7.90 8.83 12.99
C VAL A 396 -8.51 9.98 12.20
N LYS A 397 -8.43 11.19 12.76
CA LYS A 397 -8.75 12.44 12.06
C LYS A 397 -7.47 13.09 11.58
N VAL A 398 -7.53 13.71 10.41
CA VAL A 398 -6.42 14.46 9.82
C VAL A 398 -6.84 15.90 9.62
N HIS A 399 -5.91 16.80 9.91
CA HIS A 399 -6.03 18.25 9.83
C HIS A 399 -4.89 18.74 8.93
N ARG A 400 -5.21 19.00 7.66
CA ARG A 400 -4.20 19.30 6.63
C ARG A 400 -3.74 20.74 6.71
N PHE A 401 -2.50 21.01 6.32
CA PHE A 401 -1.88 22.33 6.42
C PHE A 401 -2.64 23.47 5.75
N PHE A 402 -3.47 23.18 4.74
CA PHE A 402 -4.28 24.17 4.02
C PHE A 402 -5.74 24.23 4.51
N GLU A 403 -6.13 23.42 5.48
CA GLU A 403 -7.48 23.35 6.05
C GLU A 403 -7.50 23.76 7.54
N GLN A 404 -6.41 23.50 8.27
CA GLN A 404 -6.33 23.67 9.72
C GLN A 404 -5.74 25.01 10.15
N THR A 405 -6.13 25.49 11.33
CA THR A 405 -5.59 26.71 11.95
C THR A 405 -5.09 26.49 13.39
N ASP A 406 -5.17 25.26 13.92
CA ASP A 406 -4.84 24.93 15.31
C ASP A 406 -3.34 25.11 15.60
N ILE A 407 -2.49 24.75 14.63
CA ILE A 407 -1.04 24.84 14.74
C ILE A 407 -0.53 25.89 13.76
N THR A 408 0.23 26.85 14.27
CA THR A 408 0.85 27.92 13.47
C THR A 408 2.37 27.82 13.48
N SER A 409 3.00 28.45 12.49
CA SER A 409 4.45 28.60 12.39
C SER A 409 4.80 30.06 12.13
N THR A 410 5.87 30.55 12.75
CA THR A 410 6.45 31.86 12.39
C THR A 410 7.06 31.89 10.98
N ASN A 411 7.19 30.74 10.33
CA ASN A 411 7.67 30.60 8.95
C ASN A 411 6.61 29.89 8.10
N PRO A 412 5.98 30.57 7.12
CA PRO A 412 4.92 30.01 6.29
C PRO A 412 5.40 28.91 5.33
N ASN A 413 6.72 28.80 5.09
CA ASN A 413 7.28 27.72 4.28
C ASN A 413 7.30 26.36 5.01
N VAL A 414 7.05 26.34 6.32
CA VAL A 414 6.90 25.11 7.10
C VAL A 414 5.44 24.71 7.12
N ARG A 415 5.10 23.71 6.30
CA ARG A 415 3.74 23.16 6.21
C ARG A 415 3.48 22.22 7.36
N ILE A 416 2.28 22.30 7.95
CA ILE A 416 1.92 21.56 9.15
C ILE A 416 0.63 20.80 8.93
N THR A 417 0.74 19.47 8.84
CA THR A 417 -0.43 18.58 8.87
C THR A 417 -0.36 17.75 10.13
N TRP A 418 -1.49 17.60 10.82
CA TRP A 418 -1.50 16.85 12.07
C TRP A 418 -2.65 15.86 12.15
N TYR A 419 -2.49 14.86 13.01
CA TYR A 419 -3.38 13.73 13.16
C TYR A 419 -3.82 13.57 14.60
N GLU A 420 -5.13 13.43 14.81
CA GLU A 420 -5.69 12.89 16.04
C GLU A 420 -5.58 11.37 16.00
N CYS A 421 -4.73 10.83 16.86
CA CYS A 421 -4.45 9.40 16.93
C CYS A 421 -5.17 8.77 18.14
N PRO A 422 -5.36 7.43 18.15
CA PRO A 422 -5.86 6.71 19.31
C PRO A 422 -5.09 7.03 20.60
N ALA A 423 -5.74 6.84 21.75
CA ALA A 423 -5.19 7.15 23.08
C ALA A 423 -4.71 8.61 23.23
N GLN A 424 -5.47 9.55 22.63
CA GLN A 424 -5.23 11.00 22.67
C GLN A 424 -3.82 11.42 22.21
N ARG A 425 -3.20 10.61 21.35
CA ARG A 425 -1.89 10.95 20.77
C ARG A 425 -2.06 11.90 19.60
N LYS A 426 -1.03 12.70 19.37
CA LYS A 426 -0.91 13.60 18.22
C LYS A 426 0.33 13.22 17.43
N LEU A 427 0.18 13.11 16.12
CA LEU A 427 1.28 13.01 15.18
C LEU A 427 1.25 14.23 14.28
N ILE A 428 2.38 14.90 14.08
CA ILE A 428 2.49 16.11 13.27
C ILE A 428 3.54 15.88 12.20
N VAL A 429 3.17 16.11 10.95
CA VAL A 429 4.09 16.21 9.82
C VAL A 429 4.43 17.67 9.62
N LEU A 430 5.70 18.01 9.75
CA LEU A 430 6.24 19.27 9.27
C LEU A 430 6.95 19.02 7.94
N ALA A 431 6.63 19.77 6.90
CA ALA A 431 7.22 19.60 5.58
C ALA A 431 7.68 20.92 4.98
N ASN A 432 8.79 20.84 4.25
CA ASN A 432 9.38 21.96 3.53
C ASN A 432 9.66 21.50 2.09
N LYS A 433 9.03 22.16 1.11
CA LYS A 433 9.26 21.86 -0.31
C LYS A 433 10.45 22.62 -0.92
N THR A 434 10.97 23.63 -0.24
CA THR A 434 11.99 24.52 -0.80
C THR A 434 13.37 23.84 -0.83
N PRO A 435 14.28 24.26 -1.74
CA PRO A 435 15.65 23.72 -1.81
C PRO A 435 16.52 24.08 -0.61
N GLN A 436 16.05 24.93 0.30
CA GLN A 436 16.79 25.38 1.47
C GLN A 436 16.10 24.90 2.76
N PRO A 437 16.84 24.58 3.83
CA PRO A 437 16.23 24.32 5.13
C PRO A 437 15.39 25.51 5.60
N GLN A 438 14.29 25.23 6.28
CA GLN A 438 13.37 26.24 6.80
C GLN A 438 13.24 26.09 8.31
N SER A 439 13.55 27.15 9.04
CA SER A 439 13.42 27.21 10.50
C SER A 439 12.21 28.06 10.90
N GLY A 440 11.57 27.69 12.00
CA GLY A 440 10.46 28.44 12.56
C GLY A 440 10.17 28.04 14.00
N THR A 441 9.35 28.84 14.68
CA THR A 441 8.72 28.45 15.94
C THR A 441 7.33 27.95 15.65
N ILE A 442 7.05 26.71 16.02
CA ILE A 442 5.74 26.08 15.90
C ILE A 442 4.97 26.29 17.19
N ASP A 443 3.73 26.76 17.11
CA ASP A 443 2.84 26.93 18.26
C ASP A 443 1.87 25.76 18.34
N LEU A 444 2.05 24.91 19.35
CA LEU A 444 1.26 23.72 19.66
C LEU A 444 0.29 23.96 20.82
N SER A 445 0.15 25.20 21.30
CA SER A 445 -0.63 25.52 22.51
C SER A 445 -2.11 25.14 22.41
N ALA A 446 -2.68 25.15 21.20
CA ALA A 446 -4.04 24.67 20.95
C ALA A 446 -4.22 23.16 21.20
N LEU A 447 -3.13 22.39 21.13
CA LEU A 447 -3.16 20.93 21.30
C LEU A 447 -2.75 20.47 22.70
N ALA A 448 -1.88 21.22 23.38
CA ALA A 448 -1.44 20.95 24.75
C ALA A 448 -0.87 22.22 25.40
N ALA A 449 -1.21 22.43 26.68
CA ALA A 449 -0.72 23.55 27.47
C ALA A 449 0.62 23.24 28.16
N GLY A 450 1.38 24.29 28.48
CA GLY A 450 2.59 24.20 29.30
C GLY A 450 3.79 23.56 28.58
N ASP A 451 4.69 22.98 29.38
CA ASP A 451 5.88 22.28 28.89
C ASP A 451 5.59 20.79 28.72
N PHE A 452 5.87 20.23 27.55
CA PHE A 452 5.66 18.81 27.31
C PHE A 452 6.70 18.20 26.36
N PRO A 453 7.01 16.90 26.53
CA PRO A 453 7.97 16.22 25.68
C PRO A 453 7.38 15.97 24.29
N VAL A 454 8.22 16.15 23.28
CA VAL A 454 7.92 15.88 21.87
C VAL A 454 9.02 14.99 21.31
N ARG A 455 8.66 14.00 20.49
CA ARG A 455 9.66 13.16 19.82
C ARG A 455 9.58 13.35 18.31
N ALA A 456 10.71 13.65 17.68
CA ALA A 456 10.85 13.62 16.24
C ALA A 456 11.10 12.16 15.80
N GLU A 457 10.03 11.42 15.48
CA GLU A 457 10.06 9.98 15.23
C GLU A 457 10.95 9.57 14.06
N TYR A 458 11.02 10.40 13.01
CA TYR A 458 11.83 10.08 11.83
C TYR A 458 13.35 10.16 12.11
N SER A 459 13.80 11.12 12.93
CA SER A 459 15.21 11.29 13.31
C SER A 459 15.57 10.61 14.64
N GLY A 460 14.57 10.26 15.45
CA GLY A 460 14.75 9.77 16.82
C GLY A 460 15.13 10.84 17.85
N GLN A 461 15.06 12.12 17.48
CA GLN A 461 15.42 13.23 18.38
C GLN A 461 14.33 13.48 19.43
N GLU A 462 14.74 13.62 20.68
CA GLU A 462 13.86 14.06 21.78
C GLU A 462 13.90 15.59 21.86
N LEU A 463 12.73 16.21 21.99
CA LEU A 463 12.51 17.64 22.00
C LEU A 463 11.57 17.99 23.18
N VAL A 464 11.49 19.27 23.53
CA VAL A 464 10.55 19.77 24.52
C VAL A 464 9.85 21.00 23.94
N ALA A 465 8.52 20.97 23.89
CA ALA A 465 7.75 22.17 23.65
C ALA A 465 7.74 22.98 24.95
N LYS A 466 8.14 24.25 24.88
CA LYS A 466 8.18 25.17 26.01
C LYS A 466 7.01 26.13 25.92
N LYS A 467 6.13 26.12 26.92
CA LYS A 467 4.85 26.86 26.90
C LYS A 467 4.07 26.62 25.59
N GLY A 468 3.98 25.37 25.15
CA GLY A 468 3.36 24.98 23.88
C GLY A 468 4.16 25.31 22.62
N LYS A 469 5.34 25.96 22.71
CA LYS A 469 6.10 26.39 21.52
C LYS A 469 7.36 25.56 21.30
N LEU A 470 7.68 25.29 20.04
CA LEU A 470 8.85 24.50 19.65
C LEU A 470 9.62 25.18 18.51
N LYS A 471 10.89 25.53 18.75
CA LYS A 471 11.81 25.95 17.68
C LYS A 471 12.29 24.72 16.92
N ILE A 472 12.16 24.71 15.61
CA ILE A 472 12.55 23.56 14.79
C ILE A 472 12.99 23.97 13.38
N THR A 473 13.89 23.17 12.82
CA THR A 473 14.33 23.26 11.42
C THR A 473 13.85 22.06 10.63
N CYS A 474 13.06 22.34 9.58
CA CYS A 474 12.74 21.38 8.54
C CYS A 474 13.86 21.37 7.48
N PRO A 475 14.34 20.19 7.06
CA PRO A 475 15.40 20.11 6.06
C PRO A 475 14.91 20.58 4.69
N ALA A 476 15.84 20.92 3.79
CA ALA A 476 15.52 21.20 2.39
C ALA A 476 14.80 20.01 1.75
N ARG A 477 13.73 20.27 0.99
CA ARG A 477 12.91 19.25 0.31
C ARG A 477 12.68 18.02 1.19
N GLY A 478 12.18 18.22 2.39
CA GLY A 478 12.12 17.15 3.38
C GLY A 478 11.13 17.45 4.49
N PHE A 479 11.13 16.58 5.49
CA PHE A 479 10.11 16.59 6.52
C PHE A 479 10.63 16.21 7.91
N ARG A 480 9.78 16.44 8.91
CA ARG A 480 9.89 15.94 10.29
C ARG A 480 8.55 15.31 10.66
N ILE A 481 8.61 14.27 11.48
CA ILE A 481 7.42 13.65 12.09
C ILE A 481 7.55 13.84 13.59
N LEU A 482 6.75 14.72 14.16
CA LEU A 482 6.70 14.98 15.59
C LEU A 482 5.56 14.20 16.23
N ALA A 483 5.74 13.76 17.46
CA ALA A 483 4.71 13.05 18.19
C ALA A 483 4.66 13.46 19.66
N PHE A 484 3.44 13.59 20.20
CA PHE A 484 3.23 13.76 21.64
C PHE A 484 1.84 13.25 22.11
N PRO A 485 1.72 12.81 23.37
CA PRO A 485 2.83 12.38 24.22
C PRO A 485 3.66 11.27 23.54
N PRO A 486 5.00 11.29 23.68
CA PRO A 486 5.85 10.39 22.91
C PRO A 486 5.64 8.96 23.38
N LYS A 487 5.48 8.06 22.42
CA LYS A 487 5.48 6.62 22.66
C LYS A 487 6.92 6.16 22.48
N ARG A 488 7.63 5.76 23.53
CA ARG A 488 9.03 5.31 23.38
C ARG A 488 9.12 3.83 23.06
N PHE A 489 8.16 3.06 23.56
CA PHE A 489 7.99 1.65 23.28
C PHE A 489 6.67 1.39 22.57
N TYR A 490 6.67 0.47 21.60
CA TYR A 490 5.46 -0.03 20.99
C TYR A 490 5.09 -1.36 21.64
N PRO A 491 4.00 -1.43 22.42
CA PRO A 491 3.45 -2.72 22.80
C PRO A 491 3.21 -3.51 21.53
N HIS A 492 3.88 -4.65 21.42
CA HIS A 492 3.83 -5.47 20.23
C HIS A 492 3.07 -6.73 20.56
N VAL A 493 1.99 -6.94 19.82
CA VAL A 493 1.20 -8.17 19.84
C VAL A 493 1.46 -8.85 18.51
N ASP A 494 1.90 -10.10 18.58
CA ASP A 494 2.14 -10.96 17.43
C ASP A 494 1.35 -12.24 17.64
N ASP A 495 0.38 -12.48 16.76
CA ASP A 495 -0.38 -13.74 16.71
C ASP A 495 0.46 -14.88 16.12
N MET A 496 1.76 -14.65 15.89
CA MET A 496 2.72 -15.63 15.42
C MET A 496 2.35 -16.27 14.08
N SER A 497 1.48 -15.61 13.31
CA SER A 497 1.13 -15.95 11.93
C SER A 497 2.29 -15.69 10.94
N LYS A 498 3.40 -15.13 11.42
CA LYS A 498 4.63 -14.88 10.66
C LYS A 498 5.85 -15.42 11.36
N ARG A 499 6.67 -16.09 10.57
CA ARG A 499 7.96 -16.60 11.02
C ARG A 499 8.88 -15.46 11.47
N TRP A 500 9.28 -15.48 12.74
CA TRP A 500 10.39 -14.69 13.26
C TRP A 500 11.72 -15.10 12.62
N SER A 501 12.74 -14.25 12.72
CA SER A 501 14.12 -14.70 12.44
C SER A 501 14.46 -15.86 13.35
N ASN A 502 15.43 -16.69 12.98
CA ASN A 502 15.83 -17.84 13.78
C ASN A 502 17.33 -17.95 13.87
N TRP A 503 17.78 -18.63 14.91
CA TRP A 503 19.16 -18.96 15.17
C TRP A 503 19.24 -20.35 15.80
N GLN A 504 20.28 -21.09 15.47
CA GLN A 504 20.65 -22.33 16.15
C GLN A 504 22.16 -22.36 16.32
N ASN A 505 22.67 -23.02 17.36
CA ASN A 505 24.12 -23.18 17.51
C ASN A 505 24.68 -24.12 16.44
N GLU A 506 25.98 -23.99 16.19
CA GLU A 506 26.69 -24.78 15.19
C GLU A 506 26.57 -26.29 15.48
N GLY A 507 26.36 -27.08 14.42
CA GLY A 507 26.18 -28.53 14.53
C GLY A 507 24.78 -28.99 14.97
N SER A 508 23.88 -28.08 15.34
CA SER A 508 22.47 -28.42 15.57
C SER A 508 21.74 -28.77 14.29
N VAL A 509 20.83 -29.75 14.36
CA VAL A 509 20.02 -30.20 13.23
C VAL A 509 18.54 -30.05 13.58
N GLY A 510 17.78 -29.29 12.82
CA GLY A 510 16.36 -29.10 13.10
C GLY A 510 15.68 -28.19 12.09
N ALA A 511 14.38 -28.00 12.27
CA ALA A 511 13.57 -27.13 11.44
C ALA A 511 12.90 -26.03 12.28
N PHE A 512 12.73 -24.89 11.64
CA PHE A 512 11.89 -23.79 12.13
C PHE A 512 10.77 -23.60 11.12
N GLU A 513 9.53 -23.67 11.59
CA GLU A 513 8.34 -23.70 10.75
C GLU A 513 7.34 -22.65 11.23
N LEU A 514 6.48 -22.25 10.30
CA LEU A 514 5.23 -21.57 10.63
C LEU A 514 4.14 -22.63 10.48
N ASP A 515 3.64 -23.14 11.60
CA ASP A 515 2.54 -24.10 11.62
C ASP A 515 1.23 -23.33 11.49
N ARG A 516 0.46 -23.60 10.44
CA ARG A 516 -0.79 -22.89 10.17
C ARG A 516 -2.02 -23.63 10.68
N GLU A 517 -1.85 -24.84 11.17
CA GLU A 517 -2.93 -25.73 11.60
C GLU A 517 -2.99 -25.81 13.13
N THR A 518 -1.89 -25.46 13.80
CA THR A 518 -1.79 -25.41 15.26
C THR A 518 -1.71 -23.96 15.73
N GLY A 519 -2.50 -23.61 16.73
CA GLY A 519 -2.43 -22.33 17.44
C GLY A 519 -3.25 -22.35 18.72
N CYS A 520 -3.11 -21.32 19.55
CA CYS A 520 -3.67 -21.18 20.88
C CYS A 520 -5.05 -20.53 20.81
N ASN A 521 -5.13 -19.24 20.47
CA ASN A 521 -6.41 -18.55 20.29
C ASN A 521 -6.91 -18.57 18.83
N LYS A 522 -6.00 -18.62 17.86
CA LYS A 522 -6.29 -18.67 16.42
C LYS A 522 -5.34 -19.66 15.76
N LEU A 523 -5.68 -20.15 14.58
CA LEU A 523 -4.79 -21.01 13.80
C LEU A 523 -3.54 -20.23 13.34
N GLY A 524 -2.36 -20.83 13.52
CA GLY A 524 -1.07 -20.18 13.26
C GLY A 524 -0.18 -20.17 14.49
N SER A 525 1.05 -20.65 14.38
CA SER A 525 2.06 -20.57 15.44
C SER A 525 3.47 -20.79 14.91
N LEU A 526 4.47 -20.39 15.68
CA LEU A 526 5.87 -20.66 15.40
C LEU A 526 6.28 -22.02 15.96
N LEU A 527 6.90 -22.86 15.13
CA LEU A 527 7.26 -24.23 15.50
C LEU A 527 8.77 -24.46 15.37
N ILE A 528 9.38 -24.98 16.43
CA ILE A 528 10.74 -25.53 16.40
C ILE A 528 10.65 -27.05 16.47
N LYS A 529 11.31 -27.73 15.53
CA LYS A 529 11.43 -29.19 15.45
C LYS A 529 12.90 -29.60 15.46
N PRO A 530 13.53 -29.77 16.63
CA PRO A 530 14.86 -30.36 16.71
C PRO A 530 14.83 -31.80 16.18
N SER A 531 15.82 -32.17 15.36
CA SER A 531 15.94 -33.52 14.84
C SER A 531 16.21 -34.53 15.99
N PRO A 532 15.73 -35.79 15.90
CA PRO A 532 16.17 -36.84 16.81
C PRO A 532 17.69 -37.06 16.83
N GLN A 533 18.40 -36.74 15.74
CA GLN A 533 19.87 -36.85 15.64
C GLN A 533 20.61 -35.64 16.23
N THR A 534 19.89 -34.71 16.85
CA THR A 534 20.48 -33.52 17.47
C THR A 534 21.35 -33.90 18.67
N ARG A 535 22.57 -33.36 18.74
CA ARG A 535 23.52 -33.64 19.82
C ARG A 535 23.11 -32.96 21.14
N PRO A 536 23.54 -33.48 22.31
CA PRO A 536 23.44 -32.74 23.57
C PRO A 536 24.14 -31.36 23.47
N GLY A 537 23.59 -30.36 24.14
CA GLY A 537 24.00 -28.95 24.09
C GLY A 537 23.31 -28.12 23.00
N SER A 538 22.56 -28.74 22.10
CA SER A 538 21.94 -28.08 20.94
C SER A 538 20.83 -27.11 21.34
N SER A 539 20.85 -25.92 20.74
CA SER A 539 19.94 -24.81 21.04
C SER A 539 19.34 -24.24 19.77
N PHE A 540 18.05 -23.94 19.81
CA PHE A 540 17.28 -23.38 18.71
C PHE A 540 16.43 -22.23 19.26
N CYS A 541 16.37 -21.11 18.57
CA CYS A 541 15.46 -20.04 18.95
C CYS A 541 14.93 -19.25 17.76
N PHE A 542 13.68 -18.84 17.87
CA PHE A 542 13.18 -17.68 17.15
C PHE A 542 13.65 -16.41 17.84
N VAL A 543 13.96 -15.38 17.07
CA VAL A 543 14.49 -14.12 17.56
C VAL A 543 13.77 -12.92 16.95
N ASN A 544 13.49 -11.93 17.79
CA ASN A 544 12.96 -10.64 17.37
C ASN A 544 13.52 -9.53 18.26
N ARG A 545 13.63 -8.30 17.72
CA ARG A 545 14.28 -7.17 18.39
C ARG A 545 13.27 -6.11 18.75
N PHE A 546 13.33 -5.65 20.00
CA PHE A 546 12.46 -4.61 20.51
C PHE A 546 13.31 -3.46 21.04
N PRO A 547 13.08 -2.22 20.59
CA PRO A 547 13.80 -1.06 21.12
C PRO A 547 13.42 -0.84 22.57
N VAL A 548 14.38 -0.50 23.43
CA VAL A 548 14.15 -0.31 24.87
C VAL A 548 14.92 0.88 25.42
N VAL A 549 14.49 1.33 26.60
CA VAL A 549 15.06 2.44 27.36
C VAL A 549 15.47 1.91 28.75
N PRO A 550 16.73 2.09 29.15
CA PRO A 550 17.16 1.80 30.52
C PRO A 550 16.29 2.53 31.57
N GLY A 551 15.97 1.81 32.63
CA GLY A 551 15.08 2.25 33.71
C GLY A 551 13.60 2.01 33.48
N ARG A 552 13.24 1.19 32.48
CA ARG A 552 11.86 0.77 32.21
C ARG A 552 11.72 -0.74 32.37
N THR A 553 10.51 -1.18 32.69
CA THR A 553 10.17 -2.59 32.84
C THR A 553 9.47 -3.07 31.57
N TYR A 554 9.98 -4.15 31.00
CA TYR A 554 9.41 -4.80 29.83
C TYR A 554 8.86 -6.15 30.23
N THR A 555 7.60 -6.41 29.88
CA THR A 555 6.94 -7.68 30.14
C THR A 555 6.61 -8.35 28.83
N ALA A 556 7.28 -9.47 28.54
CA ALA A 556 6.94 -10.34 27.42
C ALA A 556 6.11 -11.53 27.90
N LYS A 557 5.13 -11.93 27.10
CA LYS A 557 4.27 -13.10 27.30
C LYS A 557 4.18 -13.87 25.99
N VAL A 558 4.09 -15.19 26.07
CA VAL A 558 3.93 -16.07 24.91
C VAL A 558 3.22 -17.36 25.35
N SER A 559 2.30 -17.86 24.54
CA SER A 559 1.72 -19.18 24.70
C SER A 559 2.68 -20.23 24.15
N VAL A 560 2.89 -21.32 24.89
CA VAL A 560 3.82 -22.40 24.54
C VAL A 560 3.12 -23.74 24.61
N ARG A 561 3.39 -24.61 23.64
CA ARG A 561 2.98 -26.02 23.65
C ARG A 561 4.15 -26.91 23.25
N THR A 562 4.25 -28.09 23.83
CA THR A 562 5.32 -29.05 23.55
C THR A 562 4.78 -30.47 23.34
N VAL A 563 5.39 -31.21 22.41
CA VAL A 563 5.17 -32.64 22.18
C VAL A 563 6.52 -33.35 22.19
N ASN A 564 6.58 -34.52 22.81
CA ASN A 564 7.79 -35.36 22.91
C ASN A 564 9.02 -34.63 23.48
N ARG A 565 8.82 -33.69 24.42
CA ARG A 565 9.93 -33.02 25.11
C ARG A 565 10.59 -34.01 26.09
N PRO A 566 11.90 -34.30 25.96
CA PRO A 566 12.59 -35.21 26.87
C PRO A 566 12.81 -34.57 28.25
N ALA A 567 13.07 -35.41 29.26
CA ALA A 567 13.48 -34.94 30.59
C ALA A 567 14.78 -34.13 30.48
N GLY A 568 14.83 -32.96 31.13
CA GLY A 568 15.94 -32.00 31.02
C GLY A 568 15.90 -31.10 29.78
N GLY A 569 14.97 -31.32 28.85
CA GLY A 569 14.75 -30.43 27.71
C GLY A 569 14.17 -29.08 28.14
N ARG A 570 14.84 -27.98 27.78
CA ARG A 570 14.51 -26.63 28.24
C ARG A 570 13.77 -25.85 27.17
N VAL A 571 12.62 -25.27 27.51
CA VAL A 571 11.93 -24.27 26.67
C VAL A 571 11.93 -22.93 27.39
N THR A 572 12.28 -21.86 26.67
CA THR A 572 12.62 -20.57 27.27
C THR A 572 12.06 -19.38 26.49
N LEU A 573 11.72 -18.33 27.24
CA LEU A 573 11.56 -16.96 26.77
C LEU A 573 12.66 -16.13 27.43
N SER A 574 13.47 -15.43 26.63
CA SER A 574 14.60 -14.66 27.16
C SER A 574 14.77 -13.29 26.53
N PHE A 575 15.42 -12.40 27.28
CA PHE A 575 15.90 -11.10 26.83
C PHE A 575 17.43 -11.05 26.84
N GLN A 576 18.01 -10.65 25.70
CA GLN A 576 19.44 -10.39 25.56
C GLN A 576 19.70 -8.92 25.23
N ALA A 577 20.73 -8.37 25.85
CA ALA A 577 21.08 -6.96 25.77
C ALA A 577 21.86 -6.65 24.48
N GLN A 578 21.33 -5.74 23.66
CA GLN A 578 22.01 -5.21 22.48
C GLN A 578 22.11 -3.68 22.51
N ASP A 579 23.19 -3.15 21.95
CA ASP A 579 23.38 -1.71 21.76
C ASP A 579 22.56 -1.15 20.59
N LYS A 580 22.77 0.13 20.24
CA LYS A 580 22.07 0.79 19.11
C LYS A 580 22.42 0.18 17.75
N ALA A 581 23.61 -0.39 17.60
CA ALA A 581 24.09 -1.06 16.38
C ALA A 581 23.70 -2.55 16.35
N ALA A 582 22.90 -3.01 17.32
CA ALA A 582 22.51 -4.41 17.50
C ALA A 582 23.67 -5.36 17.83
N HIS A 583 24.78 -4.84 18.38
CA HIS A 583 25.84 -5.68 18.93
C HIS A 583 25.48 -6.15 20.35
N PHE A 584 25.85 -7.38 20.67
CA PHE A 584 25.66 -7.93 22.01
C PHE A 584 26.56 -7.25 23.04
N LEU A 585 25.99 -6.98 24.22
CA LEU A 585 26.73 -6.33 25.30
C LEU A 585 27.50 -7.32 26.20
N GLY A 586 27.53 -8.61 25.84
CA GLY A 586 28.21 -9.66 26.60
C GLY A 586 27.62 -9.87 28.00
N LEU A 587 26.30 -9.70 28.14
CA LEU A 587 25.55 -9.87 29.38
C LEU A 587 24.76 -11.19 29.33
N PRO A 588 24.60 -11.89 30.47
CA PRO A 588 23.81 -13.11 30.51
C PRO A 588 22.33 -12.82 30.18
N PRO A 589 21.66 -13.70 29.41
CA PRO A 589 20.25 -13.56 29.09
C PRO A 589 19.39 -13.64 30.35
N GLN A 590 18.42 -12.74 30.46
CA GLN A 590 17.36 -12.85 31.46
C GLN A 590 16.29 -13.77 30.90
N SER A 591 15.97 -14.85 31.61
CA SER A 591 15.16 -15.93 31.04
C SER A 591 14.14 -16.45 32.02
N VAL A 592 13.00 -16.87 31.50
CA VAL A 592 12.03 -17.71 32.21
C VAL A 592 11.94 -19.06 31.51
N LEU A 593 11.77 -20.11 32.29
CA LEU A 593 11.74 -21.50 31.81
C LEU A 593 10.35 -22.09 31.94
N LEU A 594 9.97 -22.88 30.95
CA LEU A 594 8.81 -23.76 31.07
C LEU A 594 9.16 -24.93 32.01
N PRO A 595 8.44 -25.15 33.12
CA PRO A 595 8.71 -26.25 34.06
C PRO A 595 8.73 -27.63 33.38
N ASP A 596 9.49 -28.59 33.92
CA ASP A 596 9.57 -29.94 33.38
C ASP A 596 8.20 -30.65 33.44
N GLY A 597 7.91 -31.48 32.43
CA GLY A 597 6.61 -32.17 32.28
C GLY A 597 5.42 -31.27 31.92
N ALA A 598 5.58 -29.94 31.92
CA ALA A 598 4.53 -28.99 31.57
C ALA A 598 4.32 -28.83 30.05
N ALA A 599 3.13 -28.33 29.68
CA ALA A 599 2.67 -27.90 28.36
C ALA A 599 2.44 -28.99 27.28
N LYS A 600 1.76 -30.10 27.63
CA LYS A 600 1.09 -30.93 26.60
C LYS A 600 -0.03 -30.13 25.88
N ASP A 601 -0.70 -29.27 26.64
CA ASP A 601 -1.61 -28.22 26.18
C ASP A 601 -0.95 -26.83 26.25
N TRP A 602 -1.57 -25.82 25.64
CA TRP A 602 -1.07 -24.44 25.63
C TRP A 602 -0.94 -23.85 27.04
N ARG A 603 0.22 -23.25 27.33
CA ARG A 603 0.48 -22.53 28.58
C ARG A 603 1.19 -21.21 28.34
N SER A 604 0.83 -20.18 29.08
CA SER A 604 1.50 -18.88 29.00
C SER A 604 2.84 -18.90 29.75
N LEU A 605 3.90 -18.43 29.10
CA LEU A 605 5.20 -18.13 29.66
C LEU A 605 5.37 -16.61 29.69
N ALA A 606 5.79 -16.04 30.82
CA ALA A 606 5.90 -14.59 30.99
C ALA A 606 7.25 -14.20 31.62
N LEU A 607 7.92 -13.21 31.03
CA LEU A 607 9.17 -12.63 31.52
C LEU A 607 8.97 -11.14 31.73
N SER A 608 9.17 -10.67 32.96
CA SER A 608 9.22 -9.25 33.28
C SER A 608 10.61 -8.86 33.71
N PHE A 609 11.18 -7.83 33.08
CA PHE A 609 12.54 -7.39 33.39
C PHE A 609 12.67 -5.87 33.30
N THR A 610 13.22 -5.27 34.36
CA THR A 610 13.58 -3.85 34.39
C THR A 610 15.01 -3.69 33.88
N VAL A 611 15.19 -3.05 32.73
CA VAL A 611 16.53 -2.79 32.18
C VAL A 611 17.25 -1.82 33.11
N PRO A 612 18.38 -2.20 33.77
CA PRO A 612 19.05 -1.32 34.72
C PRO A 612 19.57 -0.01 34.09
N LYS A 613 19.53 1.09 34.85
CA LYS A 613 20.13 2.38 34.45
C LYS A 613 21.65 2.45 34.64
N ALA A 614 22.25 1.43 35.25
CA ALA A 614 23.68 1.36 35.54
C ALA A 614 24.34 0.13 34.89
N GLY A 615 25.68 0.13 34.85
CA GLY A 615 26.48 -0.96 34.29
C GLY A 615 26.32 -1.14 32.77
N LYS A 616 26.67 -2.32 32.25
CA LYS A 616 26.56 -2.61 30.81
C LYS A 616 25.11 -2.56 30.31
N TRP A 617 24.12 -2.90 31.14
CA TRP A 617 22.70 -2.81 30.76
C TRP A 617 22.23 -1.38 30.49
N ALA A 618 22.89 -0.36 31.06
CA ALA A 618 22.61 1.04 30.74
C ALA A 618 22.87 1.40 29.26
N LYS A 619 23.69 0.60 28.57
CA LYS A 619 23.98 0.74 27.14
C LYS A 619 22.95 0.04 26.25
N THR A 620 22.04 -0.74 26.83
CA THR A 620 21.01 -1.47 26.08
C THR A 620 20.08 -0.49 25.37
N ARG A 621 19.93 -0.67 24.07
CA ARG A 621 18.97 0.06 23.22
C ARG A 621 17.99 -0.88 22.53
N ASN A 622 18.33 -2.16 22.47
CA ASN A 622 17.45 -3.21 21.97
C ASN A 622 17.48 -4.40 22.93
N LEU A 623 16.32 -4.98 23.21
CA LEU A 623 16.22 -6.34 23.72
C LEU A 623 16.04 -7.27 22.53
N LEU A 624 16.96 -8.20 22.35
CA LEU A 624 16.73 -9.37 21.52
C LEU A 624 15.92 -10.36 22.34
N VAL A 625 14.65 -10.52 21.96
CA VAL A 625 13.75 -11.52 22.54
C VAL A 625 13.99 -12.83 21.83
N THR A 626 14.21 -13.89 22.62
CA THR A 626 14.41 -15.24 22.09
C THR A 626 13.33 -16.19 22.62
N LEU A 627 12.68 -16.91 21.72
CA LEU A 627 11.75 -18.00 22.02
C LEU A 627 12.45 -19.29 21.60
N GLY A 628 12.92 -20.07 22.56
CA GLY A 628 13.88 -21.12 22.24
C GLY A 628 13.71 -22.41 23.01
N THR A 629 14.30 -23.46 22.44
CA THR A 629 14.40 -24.78 23.06
C THR A 629 15.86 -25.24 23.05
N LYS A 630 16.28 -25.95 24.10
CA LYS A 630 17.60 -26.53 24.25
C LYS A 630 17.50 -27.98 24.72
N ASP A 631 18.41 -28.83 24.26
CA ASP A 631 18.51 -30.25 24.69
C ASP A 631 17.18 -31.01 24.53
N SER A 632 16.50 -30.77 23.40
CA SER A 632 15.15 -31.32 23.15
C SER A 632 15.06 -32.12 21.83
N PRO A 633 15.92 -33.13 21.60
CA PRO A 633 15.90 -33.93 20.37
C PRO A 633 14.54 -34.58 20.13
N GLY A 634 14.06 -34.55 18.88
CA GLY A 634 12.80 -35.19 18.47
C GLY A 634 11.52 -34.51 19.00
N SER A 635 11.64 -33.39 19.70
CA SER A 635 10.49 -32.64 20.20
C SER A 635 9.86 -31.75 19.13
N SER A 636 8.62 -31.33 19.39
CA SER A 636 7.98 -30.23 18.68
C SER A 636 7.59 -29.16 19.71
N VAL A 637 8.04 -27.93 19.49
CA VAL A 637 7.84 -26.80 20.41
C VAL A 637 7.17 -25.66 19.67
N TRP A 638 5.92 -25.37 20.01
CA TRP A 638 5.14 -24.28 19.45
C TRP A 638 5.15 -23.04 20.36
N PHE A 639 5.20 -21.88 19.74
CA PHE A 639 5.04 -20.56 20.37
C PHE A 639 3.96 -19.77 19.65
N ASP A 640 3.07 -19.13 20.41
CA ASP A 640 1.94 -18.39 19.87
C ASP A 640 1.55 -17.20 20.76
N ASP A 641 0.71 -16.29 20.25
CA ASP A 641 0.11 -15.15 20.97
C ASP A 641 1.13 -14.33 21.78
N PHE A 642 2.26 -13.98 21.14
CA PHE A 642 3.29 -13.20 21.78
C PHE A 642 2.84 -11.77 22.03
N GLN A 643 3.16 -11.27 23.21
CA GLN A 643 2.92 -9.89 23.59
C GLN A 643 4.14 -9.36 24.31
N ILE A 644 4.55 -8.14 24.01
CA ILE A 644 5.49 -7.41 24.86
C ILE A 644 4.95 -6.01 25.13
N SER A 645 4.98 -5.61 26.39
CA SER A 645 4.56 -4.29 26.85
C SER A 645 5.68 -3.61 27.65
N GLU A 646 5.59 -2.29 27.76
CA GLU A 646 6.42 -1.47 28.64
C GLU A 646 5.55 -0.89 29.74
N THR A 647 6.02 -1.00 30.97
CA THR A 647 5.45 -0.31 32.13
C THR A 647 6.51 0.68 32.63
N PRO A 648 6.12 1.91 33.05
CA PRO A 648 7.01 2.76 33.83
C PRO A 648 7.57 1.97 35.01
N ALA A 649 8.87 2.11 35.29
CA ALA A 649 9.38 1.61 36.56
C ALA A 649 8.55 2.26 37.68
N ALA A 650 8.12 1.45 38.65
CA ALA A 650 7.44 1.96 39.83
C ALA A 650 8.27 3.14 40.35
N SER A 651 7.67 4.34 40.38
CA SER A 651 8.23 5.40 41.20
C SER A 651 8.34 4.81 42.59
N ALA A 652 9.53 4.86 43.20
CA ALA A 652 9.64 4.67 44.62
C ALA A 652 8.66 5.67 45.24
N ALA A 653 7.48 5.19 45.64
CA ALA A 653 6.53 5.97 46.38
C ALA A 653 7.24 6.26 47.69
N GLY A 654 7.79 7.46 47.79
CA GLY A 654 8.09 8.06 49.08
C GLY A 654 6.77 8.07 49.82
N GLY A 655 6.65 7.18 50.81
CA GLY A 655 5.57 7.25 51.76
C GLY A 655 5.64 8.60 52.44
N VAL A 656 4.61 9.39 52.27
CA VAL A 656 4.07 10.20 53.35
C VAL A 656 2.57 9.93 53.29
N ALA A 657 2.10 9.21 54.30
CA ALA A 657 0.69 9.16 54.62
C ALA A 657 0.28 10.55 55.13
N GLU A 658 -0.67 11.17 54.45
CA GLU A 658 -1.90 11.78 54.99
C GLU A 658 -2.84 12.18 53.85
#